data_AF-A0A955VU47-F1
#
_entry.id   AF-A0A955VU47-F1
#
_cell.length_a   1.000
_cell.length_b   1.000
_cell.length_c   1.000
_cell.angle_alpha   90.00
_cell.angle_beta   90.00
_cell.angle_gamma   90.00
#
_symmetry.space_group_name_H-M   'P 1'
#
loop_
_entity.id
_entity.type
_entity.pdbx_description
1 polymer ?
#
loop_
_entity_poly.entity_id
_entity_poly.type
_entity_poly.pdbx_seq_one_letter_code
_entity_poly.pdbx_strand_id
1 'polypeptide(L)'
;MKRQTGRVGRVGLVGLVGLVLLLGGCAPKSEQLRSLLKAGDFEEVIEEGNAWLDETPPRKDPAERQRVAVVIAEAELARTSVLDRVEEYQRYRARYDGAHGLAGVLALALARESEAAWRDEATHRDDEAAYRQFRVTYPDSPHLPEARRREVARGFRAAAATMGDQQAFRDRFAGWRELAEYEGRSRTIEVEAAFALVHQHGTVPGWRGFRAAYAEWPEAAAHVREALTLEAGVALAEAESSLEALEAFQVAYPDPPWPARAEGAIARLVLHPVLAPIRHGEAPLDSTLAAFFAEHAGRPGLAEVADPLRADIIRTAIESGRSGPLRLCRVLFPDDPAVRPLLAIEQALAWEEVSAADDADRWRAFVLIYPDHPRADEAEAHAFRLQHLRDAELGWPRADVAWSRTLPSGEIELAVDVVDCEGSRVSGLTREAFEVHAAGFPQEITDFKGLEEERPLDVVFAIDLSGSMAAEHEAVRQAVMFFAEIFQFRGRQARLGLVTFAEQVARRDAPTGRVATFQGWMRTLPAVGGGGMGEDSTLALVASADLLKRAPGERVAILLTDEDLQANRGGQKALGVSSGAACGRLQRAGECITRCKNVACFARCYGLIGPAQRKAMNRCTRRLNAALCASAVDWDALALGLAACVEPVADDSDTAERLAARLASARVRPFFLVPAVDQTAGRAILGHHGVARMAQGRVLEVPQDGEDPAPYVRALVDIADQLSKQYVLRFRPADAAARAA
;
A
#
# COMPACT_ATOMS: atom_id res chain seq x y z
N MET A 1 -5.38 -82.63 -13.74
CA MET A 1 -5.26 -84.07 -14.05
C MET A 1 -5.69 -84.89 -12.85
N LYS A 2 -6.63 -85.81 -13.05
CA LYS A 2 -7.23 -86.70 -12.03
C LYS A 2 -6.20 -87.68 -11.46
N ARG A 3 -6.30 -88.04 -10.17
CA ARG A 3 -5.93 -89.37 -9.70
C ARG A 3 -7.06 -89.99 -8.89
N GLN A 4 -7.57 -91.08 -9.45
CA GLN A 4 -8.43 -92.07 -8.82
C GLN A 4 -7.61 -93.03 -7.96
N THR A 5 -8.36 -93.66 -7.05
CA THR A 5 -8.09 -94.72 -6.09
C THR A 5 -7.40 -95.98 -6.62
N GLY A 6 -6.68 -96.67 -5.73
CA GLY A 6 -6.24 -98.06 -5.93
C GLY A 6 -5.85 -98.72 -4.61
N ARG A 7 -6.67 -99.68 -4.17
CA ARG A 7 -6.53 -100.55 -2.99
C ARG A 7 -6.08 -101.93 -3.49
N VAL A 8 -4.98 -102.52 -2.99
CA VAL A 8 -4.65 -103.93 -3.24
C VAL A 8 -3.95 -104.58 -2.03
N GLY A 9 -4.57 -105.63 -1.50
CA GLY A 9 -3.96 -106.94 -1.23
C GLY A 9 -2.97 -107.14 -0.08
N ARG A 10 -3.46 -107.69 1.04
CA ARG A 10 -2.70 -108.61 1.92
C ARG A 10 -2.60 -109.98 1.24
N VAL A 11 -1.39 -110.55 1.18
CA VAL A 11 -1.13 -112.00 1.09
C VAL A 11 0.03 -112.29 2.05
N GLY A 12 -0.11 -113.31 2.89
CA GLY A 12 0.87 -113.69 3.90
C GLY A 12 1.81 -114.82 3.49
N LEU A 13 2.51 -115.32 4.52
CA LEU A 13 3.08 -116.67 4.71
C LEU A 13 4.63 -116.79 4.71
N VAL A 14 5.16 -116.84 5.94
CA VAL A 14 6.10 -117.81 6.55
C VAL A 14 7.24 -118.43 5.71
N GLY A 15 8.47 -118.31 6.25
CA GLY A 15 9.62 -119.23 6.08
C GLY A 15 10.86 -118.67 6.79
N LEU A 16 11.19 -119.08 8.03
CA LEU A 16 12.04 -120.20 8.48
C LEU A 16 13.58 -120.02 8.23
N VAL A 17 14.33 -120.05 9.35
CA VAL A 17 15.76 -120.42 9.55
C VAL A 17 16.87 -119.44 9.16
N GLY A 18 17.75 -119.15 10.13
CA GLY A 18 19.08 -118.56 9.89
C GLY A 18 19.93 -118.25 11.13
N LEU A 19 20.00 -119.16 12.11
CA LEU A 19 20.93 -119.08 13.25
C LEU A 19 22.37 -119.37 12.78
N VAL A 20 23.22 -118.35 12.63
CA VAL A 20 24.65 -118.51 12.29
C VAL A 20 25.52 -117.39 12.90
N LEU A 21 26.44 -117.82 13.80
CA LEU A 21 27.78 -117.29 14.15
C LEU A 21 27.97 -116.17 15.19
N LEU A 22 27.96 -116.61 16.46
CA LEU A 22 28.82 -116.13 17.54
C LEU A 22 30.28 -116.57 17.31
N LEU A 23 31.08 -115.74 16.65
CA LEU A 23 32.53 -115.70 16.80
C LEU A 23 32.93 -114.22 16.91
N GLY A 24 32.98 -113.72 18.15
CA GLY A 24 33.46 -112.38 18.48
C GLY A 24 34.92 -112.22 18.07
N GLY A 25 35.13 -111.72 16.86
CA GLY A 25 36.42 -111.22 16.41
C GLY A 25 36.82 -110.00 17.24
N CYS A 26 38.11 -109.88 17.54
CA CYS A 26 38.78 -108.87 18.36
C CYS A 26 38.62 -107.40 17.91
N ALA A 27 37.55 -107.06 17.18
CA ALA A 27 37.26 -105.70 16.79
C ALA A 27 36.93 -104.86 18.05
N PRO A 28 37.54 -103.68 18.21
CA PRO A 28 37.17 -102.73 19.24
C PRO A 28 35.65 -102.48 19.25
N LYS A 29 35.06 -102.29 20.43
CA LYS A 29 33.60 -102.15 20.56
C LYS A 29 33.07 -101.00 19.70
N SER A 30 33.82 -99.90 19.58
CA SER A 30 33.47 -98.78 18.70
C SER A 30 33.34 -99.18 17.23
N GLU A 31 34.11 -100.14 16.72
CA GLU A 31 33.97 -100.65 15.34
C GLU A 31 32.72 -101.52 15.17
N GLN A 32 32.40 -102.35 16.18
CA GLN A 32 31.17 -103.15 16.20
C GLN A 32 29.94 -102.24 16.18
N LEU A 33 29.92 -101.22 17.06
CA LEU A 33 28.86 -100.21 17.10
C LEU A 33 28.79 -99.39 15.80
N ARG A 34 29.94 -99.09 15.15
CA ARG A 34 29.93 -98.44 13.83
C ARG A 34 29.31 -99.31 12.74
N SER A 35 29.40 -100.64 12.84
CA SER A 35 28.73 -101.56 11.91
C SER A 35 27.20 -101.47 12.07
N LEU A 36 26.70 -101.47 13.31
CA LEU A 36 25.28 -101.29 13.62
C LEU A 36 24.77 -99.90 13.21
N LEU A 37 25.57 -98.85 13.47
CA LEU A 37 25.25 -97.47 13.03
C LEU A 37 25.08 -97.37 11.51
N LYS A 38 25.93 -98.07 10.75
CA LYS A 38 25.81 -98.14 9.28
C LYS A 38 24.59 -98.95 8.82
N ALA A 39 24.14 -99.93 9.60
CA ALA A 39 22.93 -100.70 9.33
C ALA A 39 21.64 -99.90 9.61
N GLY A 40 21.74 -98.78 10.34
CA GLY A 40 20.61 -97.93 10.71
C GLY A 40 19.97 -98.31 12.05
N ASP A 41 20.56 -99.25 12.78
CA ASP A 41 20.06 -99.75 14.07
C ASP A 41 20.48 -98.83 15.22
N PHE A 42 20.03 -97.57 15.17
CA PHE A 42 20.48 -96.52 16.10
C PHE A 42 20.19 -96.83 17.57
N GLU A 43 19.03 -97.43 17.87
CA GLU A 43 18.66 -97.80 19.25
C GLU A 43 19.59 -98.87 19.82
N GLU A 44 19.91 -99.90 19.03
CA GLU A 44 20.84 -100.95 19.42
C GLU A 44 22.25 -100.40 19.65
N VAL A 45 22.71 -99.46 18.81
CA VAL A 45 24.00 -98.77 19.01
C VAL A 45 24.04 -98.02 20.35
N ILE A 46 22.95 -97.31 20.68
CA ILE A 46 22.85 -96.51 21.91
C ILE A 46 22.78 -97.42 23.13
N GLU A 47 21.95 -98.46 23.10
CA GLU A 47 21.78 -99.40 24.22
C GLU A 47 23.06 -100.20 24.47
N GLU A 48 23.62 -100.84 23.44
CA GLU A 48 24.85 -101.62 23.58
C GLU A 48 26.05 -100.75 23.94
N GLY A 49 26.12 -99.54 23.39
CA GLY A 49 27.19 -98.60 23.68
C GLY A 49 27.15 -98.11 25.13
N ASN A 50 25.98 -97.74 25.65
CA ASN A 50 25.81 -97.31 27.03
C ASN A 50 26.07 -98.47 28.00
N ALA A 51 25.53 -99.66 27.74
CA ALA A 51 25.80 -100.85 28.54
C ALA A 51 27.30 -101.13 28.63
N TRP A 52 28.03 -101.04 27.51
CA TRP A 52 29.47 -101.22 27.50
C TRP A 52 30.22 -100.10 28.25
N LEU A 53 29.75 -98.84 28.18
CA LEU A 53 30.33 -97.74 28.94
C LEU A 53 30.09 -97.88 30.45
N ASP A 54 28.97 -98.47 30.88
CA ASP A 54 28.68 -98.73 32.29
C ASP A 54 29.51 -99.89 32.83
N GLU A 55 29.71 -100.95 32.04
CA GLU A 55 30.49 -102.13 32.42
C GLU A 55 32.01 -101.90 32.38
N THR A 56 32.48 -100.93 31.59
CA THR A 56 33.91 -100.64 31.44
C THR A 56 34.34 -99.52 32.40
N PRO A 57 35.31 -99.73 33.32
CA PRO A 57 35.76 -98.63 34.18
C PRO A 57 36.49 -97.53 33.36
N PRO A 58 36.41 -96.24 33.75
CA PRO A 58 37.07 -95.12 33.05
C PRO A 58 38.58 -95.31 32.82
N ARG A 59 39.26 -96.09 33.67
CA ARG A 59 40.70 -96.36 33.60
C ARG A 59 41.09 -97.48 32.63
N LYS A 60 40.14 -98.33 32.22
CA LYS A 60 40.45 -99.61 31.55
C LYS A 60 40.78 -99.47 30.06
N ASP A 61 40.26 -98.43 29.40
CA ASP A 61 40.66 -98.02 28.03
C ASP A 61 40.04 -96.63 27.71
N PRO A 62 40.69 -95.52 28.10
CA PRO A 62 40.09 -94.19 27.96
C PRO A 62 39.87 -93.78 26.50
N ALA A 63 40.73 -94.24 25.59
CA ALA A 63 40.63 -93.91 24.16
C ALA A 63 39.46 -94.67 23.49
N GLU A 64 39.28 -95.96 23.81
CA GLU A 64 38.14 -96.72 23.31
C GLU A 64 36.82 -96.23 23.91
N ARG A 65 36.80 -95.87 25.20
CA ARG A 65 35.62 -95.23 25.82
C ARG A 65 35.22 -93.95 25.11
N GLN A 66 36.19 -93.11 24.76
CA GLN A 66 35.92 -91.90 24.00
C GLN A 66 35.38 -92.22 22.60
N ARG A 67 35.95 -93.20 21.89
CA ARG A 67 35.45 -93.64 20.58
C ARG A 67 34.03 -94.21 20.66
N VAL A 68 33.73 -95.02 21.66
CA VAL A 68 32.37 -95.56 21.90
C VAL A 68 31.39 -94.42 22.19
N ALA A 69 31.75 -93.47 23.06
CA ALA A 69 30.92 -92.29 23.33
C ALA A 69 30.66 -91.44 22.08
N VAL A 70 31.65 -91.30 21.19
CA VAL A 70 31.49 -90.64 19.88
C VAL A 70 30.48 -91.39 19.00
N VAL A 71 30.56 -92.73 18.93
CA VAL A 71 29.65 -93.54 18.11
C VAL A 71 28.22 -93.52 18.65
N ILE A 72 28.03 -93.51 19.97
CA ILE A 72 26.72 -93.32 20.61
C ILE A 72 26.16 -91.94 20.26
N ALA A 73 26.99 -90.90 20.36
CA ALA A 73 26.58 -89.54 20.01
C ALA A 73 26.23 -89.42 18.51
N GLU A 74 26.97 -90.08 17.61
CA GLU A 74 26.65 -90.15 16.18
C GLU A 74 25.30 -90.86 15.93
N ALA A 75 25.03 -91.96 16.63
CA ALA A 75 23.76 -92.70 16.54
C ALA A 75 22.57 -91.89 17.08
N GLU A 76 22.75 -91.21 18.22
CA GLU A 76 21.72 -90.31 18.76
C GLU A 76 21.46 -89.13 17.82
N LEU A 77 22.50 -88.56 17.18
CA LEU A 77 22.30 -87.51 16.17
C LEU A 77 21.54 -88.05 14.96
N ALA A 78 21.88 -89.25 14.48
CA ALA A 78 21.16 -89.89 13.38
C ALA A 78 19.68 -90.10 13.71
N ARG A 79 19.37 -90.55 14.93
CA ARG A 79 17.99 -90.68 15.43
C ARG A 79 17.29 -89.32 15.52
N THR A 80 17.96 -88.30 16.07
CA THR A 80 17.45 -86.93 16.13
C THR A 80 17.12 -86.41 14.73
N SER A 81 17.94 -86.72 13.73
CA SER A 81 17.70 -86.32 12.34
C SER A 81 16.58 -87.08 11.63
N VAL A 82 16.07 -88.18 12.18
CA VAL A 82 14.82 -88.78 11.69
C VAL A 82 13.62 -87.95 12.15
N LEU A 83 13.68 -87.38 13.36
CA LEU A 83 12.64 -86.49 13.88
C LEU A 83 12.72 -85.10 13.24
N ASP A 84 13.94 -84.62 13.02
CA ASP A 84 14.30 -83.38 12.32
C ASP A 84 13.57 -82.12 12.84
N ARG A 85 13.50 -81.99 14.17
CA ARG A 85 12.90 -80.84 14.86
C ARG A 85 13.95 -80.08 15.66
N VAL A 86 13.78 -78.76 15.73
CA VAL A 86 14.70 -77.85 16.45
C VAL A 86 14.89 -78.27 17.90
N GLU A 87 13.80 -78.60 18.61
CA GLU A 87 13.85 -78.95 20.04
C GLU A 87 14.57 -80.27 20.31
N GLU A 88 14.60 -81.19 19.33
CA GLU A 88 15.33 -82.45 19.43
C GLU A 88 16.83 -82.23 19.24
N TYR A 89 17.24 -81.35 18.30
CA TYR A 89 18.64 -80.96 18.14
C TYR A 89 19.16 -80.13 19.33
N GLN A 90 18.35 -79.23 19.89
CA GLN A 90 18.69 -78.47 21.09
C GLN A 90 18.89 -79.39 22.30
N ARG A 91 17.97 -80.34 22.52
CA ARG A 91 18.12 -81.36 23.57
C ARG A 91 19.38 -82.21 23.36
N TYR A 92 19.64 -82.61 22.12
CA TYR A 92 20.85 -83.33 21.76
C TYR A 92 22.11 -82.53 22.13
N ARG A 93 22.21 -81.26 21.69
CA ARG A 93 23.38 -80.42 21.97
C ARG A 93 23.55 -80.14 23.46
N ALA A 94 22.46 -79.86 24.19
CA ALA A 94 22.51 -79.64 25.63
C ALA A 94 23.02 -80.88 26.39
N ARG A 95 22.66 -82.09 25.93
CA ARG A 95 23.14 -83.34 26.52
C ARG A 95 24.64 -83.57 26.31
N TYR A 96 25.16 -83.16 25.15
CA TYR A 96 26.55 -83.42 24.76
C TYR A 96 27.47 -82.20 24.89
N ASP A 97 26.99 -81.10 25.47
CA ASP A 97 27.79 -79.90 25.69
C ASP A 97 28.97 -80.20 26.63
N GLY A 98 30.16 -79.73 26.27
CA GLY A 98 31.41 -80.00 26.99
C GLY A 98 31.97 -81.42 26.86
N ALA A 99 31.33 -82.32 26.12
CA ALA A 99 31.85 -83.68 25.92
C ALA A 99 33.09 -83.71 25.00
N HIS A 100 34.18 -84.29 25.50
CA HIS A 100 35.46 -84.33 24.81
C HIS A 100 35.43 -85.18 23.52
N GLY A 101 35.86 -84.61 22.39
CA GLY A 101 35.95 -85.32 21.10
C GLY A 101 34.69 -85.29 20.25
N LEU A 102 33.63 -84.59 20.69
CA LEU A 102 32.36 -84.47 19.94
C LEU A 102 32.23 -83.19 19.11
N ALA A 103 33.26 -82.34 19.03
CA ALA A 103 33.17 -81.04 18.36
C ALA A 103 32.62 -81.11 16.91
N GLY A 104 33.05 -82.11 16.13
CA GLY A 104 32.56 -82.31 14.76
C GLY A 104 31.09 -82.76 14.71
N VAL A 105 30.68 -83.63 15.63
CA VAL A 105 29.29 -84.13 15.72
C VAL A 105 28.35 -83.03 16.20
N LEU A 106 28.78 -82.22 17.18
CA LEU A 106 28.05 -81.04 17.66
C LEU A 106 27.94 -79.96 16.58
N ALA A 107 28.98 -79.74 15.76
CA ALA A 107 28.91 -78.83 14.62
C ALA A 107 27.93 -79.31 13.55
N LEU A 108 27.89 -80.61 13.26
CA LEU A 108 26.89 -81.20 12.35
C LEU A 108 25.47 -81.08 12.92
N ALA A 109 25.30 -81.31 14.23
CA ALA A 109 24.02 -81.13 14.91
C ALA A 109 23.54 -79.67 14.84
N LEU A 110 24.42 -78.69 15.09
CA LEU A 110 24.12 -77.26 14.95
C LEU A 110 23.76 -76.89 13.50
N ALA A 111 24.46 -77.46 12.51
CA ALA A 111 24.14 -77.23 11.10
C ALA A 111 22.72 -77.71 10.76
N ARG A 112 22.36 -78.94 11.17
CA ARG A 112 21.01 -79.51 10.96
C ARG A 112 19.94 -78.81 11.77
N GLU A 113 20.24 -78.41 13.00
CA GLU A 113 19.38 -77.55 13.82
C GLU A 113 19.07 -76.24 13.10
N SER A 114 20.08 -75.59 12.52
CA SER A 114 19.88 -74.35 11.78
C SER A 114 19.06 -74.55 10.50
N GLU A 115 19.15 -75.70 9.83
CA GLU A 115 18.33 -76.03 8.67
C GLU A 115 16.86 -76.27 9.07
N ALA A 116 16.63 -77.03 10.15
CA ALA A 116 15.30 -77.25 10.71
C ALA A 116 14.67 -75.94 11.19
N ALA A 117 15.42 -75.10 11.92
CA ALA A 117 14.94 -73.80 12.39
C ALA A 117 14.65 -72.83 11.25
N TRP A 118 15.45 -72.90 10.17
CA TRP A 118 15.17 -72.12 8.96
C TRP A 118 13.83 -72.52 8.33
N ARG A 119 13.60 -73.83 8.14
CA ARG A 119 12.40 -74.38 7.51
C ARG A 119 11.15 -74.20 8.38
N ASP A 120 11.23 -74.58 9.65
CA ASP A 120 10.05 -74.78 10.49
C ASP A 120 9.68 -73.57 11.34
N GLU A 121 10.65 -72.68 11.62
CA GLU A 121 10.41 -71.49 12.44
C GLU A 121 10.50 -70.22 11.59
N ALA A 122 11.66 -69.94 11.00
CA ALA A 122 11.93 -68.66 10.33
C ALA A 122 11.05 -68.48 9.08
N THR A 123 11.05 -69.44 8.16
CA THR A 123 10.27 -69.36 6.93
C THR A 123 8.79 -69.69 7.11
N HIS A 124 8.43 -70.46 8.15
CA HIS A 124 7.03 -70.73 8.48
C HIS A 124 6.31 -69.48 9.00
N ARG A 125 6.94 -68.74 9.92
CA ARG A 125 6.39 -67.49 10.46
C ARG A 125 6.46 -66.34 9.45
N ASP A 126 7.55 -66.28 8.68
CA ASP A 126 7.79 -65.30 7.62
C ASP A 126 7.57 -63.84 8.05
N ASP A 127 8.08 -63.50 9.24
CA ASP A 127 8.03 -62.17 9.82
C ASP A 127 9.45 -61.66 10.15
N GLU A 128 9.61 -60.33 10.32
CA GLU A 128 10.91 -59.70 10.59
C GLU A 128 11.56 -60.24 11.88
N ALA A 129 10.75 -60.49 12.92
CA ALA A 129 11.24 -60.95 14.21
C ALA A 129 11.78 -62.37 14.14
N ALA A 130 11.15 -63.25 13.36
CA ALA A 130 11.57 -64.63 13.14
C ALA A 130 12.92 -64.68 12.41
N TYR A 131 13.10 -63.90 11.33
CA TYR A 131 14.39 -63.84 10.63
C TYR A 131 15.50 -63.23 11.49
N ARG A 132 15.19 -62.19 12.29
CA ARG A 132 16.13 -61.61 13.24
C ARG A 132 16.57 -62.61 14.30
N GLN A 133 15.62 -63.33 14.90
CA GLN A 133 15.88 -64.35 15.91
C GLN A 133 16.75 -65.47 15.33
N PHE A 134 16.45 -65.93 14.12
CA PHE A 134 17.26 -66.91 13.40
C PHE A 134 18.71 -66.43 13.24
N ARG A 135 18.89 -65.17 12.84
CA ARG A 135 20.20 -64.54 12.64
C ARG A 135 21.07 -64.50 13.89
N VAL A 136 20.45 -64.17 15.02
CA VAL A 136 21.12 -64.09 16.33
C VAL A 136 21.46 -65.49 16.84
N THR A 137 20.57 -66.46 16.61
CA THR A 137 20.73 -67.84 17.11
C THR A 137 21.73 -68.64 16.28
N TYR A 138 21.78 -68.42 14.95
CA TYR A 138 22.60 -69.18 14.00
C TYR A 138 23.45 -68.27 13.08
N PRO A 139 24.46 -67.57 13.63
CA PRO A 139 25.27 -66.60 12.87
C PRO A 139 26.13 -67.24 11.77
N ASP A 140 26.38 -68.54 11.82
CA ASP A 140 27.20 -69.27 10.84
C ASP A 140 26.37 -70.12 9.87
N SER A 141 25.04 -70.01 9.90
CA SER A 141 24.16 -70.81 9.03
C SER A 141 24.35 -70.46 7.54
N PRO A 142 24.34 -71.44 6.62
CA PRO A 142 24.34 -71.16 5.18
C PRO A 142 23.08 -70.40 4.72
N HIS A 143 22.02 -70.38 5.52
CA HIS A 143 20.78 -69.65 5.23
C HIS A 143 20.84 -68.16 5.64
N LEU A 144 21.93 -67.72 6.28
CA LEU A 144 22.06 -66.34 6.76
C LEU A 144 21.82 -65.26 5.67
N PRO A 145 22.36 -65.37 4.43
CA PRO A 145 22.10 -64.37 3.39
C PRO A 145 20.63 -64.29 2.97
N GLU A 146 19.94 -65.44 2.89
CA GLU A 146 18.52 -65.49 2.55
C GLU A 146 17.66 -64.96 3.71
N ALA A 147 18.01 -65.28 4.96
CA ALA A 147 17.36 -64.72 6.15
C ALA A 147 17.45 -63.18 6.15
N ARG A 148 18.63 -62.62 5.89
CA ARG A 148 18.83 -61.17 5.78
C ARG A 148 17.99 -60.55 4.67
N ARG A 149 17.98 -61.18 3.49
CA ARG A 149 17.19 -60.71 2.34
C ARG A 149 15.70 -60.65 2.67
N ARG A 150 15.17 -61.70 3.31
CA ARG A 150 13.76 -61.75 3.69
C ARG A 150 13.40 -60.79 4.82
N GLU A 151 14.30 -60.60 5.79
CA GLU A 151 14.17 -59.60 6.84
C GLU A 151 14.06 -58.19 6.24
N VAL A 152 14.98 -57.82 5.34
CA VAL A 152 14.97 -56.53 4.64
C VAL A 152 13.70 -56.38 3.78
N ALA A 153 13.29 -57.41 3.04
CA ALA A 153 12.07 -57.38 2.22
C ALA A 153 10.79 -57.22 3.06
N ARG A 154 10.73 -57.82 4.25
CA ARG A 154 9.63 -57.64 5.21
C ARG A 154 9.64 -56.23 5.80
N GLY A 155 10.81 -55.76 6.23
CA GLY A 155 11.00 -54.38 6.72
C GLY A 155 10.60 -53.33 5.67
N PHE A 156 10.97 -53.55 4.41
CA PHE A 156 10.58 -52.67 3.29
C PHE A 156 9.07 -52.63 3.11
N ARG A 157 8.39 -53.79 3.09
CA ARG A 157 6.92 -53.85 2.96
C ARG A 157 6.21 -53.14 4.11
N ALA A 158 6.72 -53.28 5.34
CA ALA A 158 6.18 -52.58 6.50
C ALA A 158 6.36 -51.06 6.35
N ALA A 159 7.56 -50.59 5.99
CA ALA A 159 7.83 -49.18 5.78
C ALA A 159 7.04 -48.60 4.58
N ALA A 160 6.84 -49.38 3.52
CA ALA A 160 6.03 -48.97 2.37
C ALA A 160 4.53 -48.78 2.71
N ALA A 161 4.04 -49.40 3.79
CA ALA A 161 2.65 -49.27 4.22
C ALA A 161 2.40 -48.01 5.07
N THR A 162 3.44 -47.39 5.61
CA THR A 162 3.35 -46.22 6.51
C THR A 162 4.12 -45.05 5.92
N MET A 163 3.44 -43.92 5.73
CA MET A 163 4.11 -42.70 5.27
C MET A 163 5.10 -42.20 6.33
N GLY A 164 6.37 -42.03 5.95
CA GLY A 164 7.44 -41.51 6.81
C GLY A 164 8.40 -42.56 7.40
N ASP A 165 8.08 -43.85 7.30
CA ASP A 165 8.91 -44.94 7.86
C ASP A 165 10.10 -45.33 6.96
N GLN A 166 10.22 -44.73 5.76
CA GLN A 166 11.22 -45.09 4.74
C GLN A 166 12.65 -44.81 5.22
N GLN A 167 12.89 -43.67 5.88
CA GLN A 167 14.20 -43.34 6.46
C GLN A 167 14.57 -44.32 7.58
N ALA A 168 13.65 -44.57 8.51
CA ALA A 168 13.87 -45.52 9.60
C ALA A 168 14.15 -46.95 9.10
N PHE A 169 13.55 -47.35 7.97
CA PHE A 169 13.87 -48.60 7.28
C PHE A 169 15.32 -48.62 6.76
N ARG A 170 15.75 -47.58 6.03
CA ARG A 170 17.12 -47.50 5.49
C ARG A 170 18.17 -47.47 6.60
N ASP A 171 17.92 -46.72 7.66
CA ASP A 171 18.83 -46.64 8.82
C ASP A 171 18.97 -47.99 9.53
N ARG A 172 17.86 -48.71 9.70
CA ARG A 172 17.85 -50.02 10.36
C ARG A 172 18.70 -51.07 9.63
N PHE A 173 18.71 -51.03 8.30
CA PHE A 173 19.45 -51.98 7.47
C PHE A 173 20.72 -51.38 6.86
N ALA A 174 21.18 -50.24 7.39
CA ALA A 174 22.39 -49.59 6.91
C ALA A 174 23.60 -50.55 6.97
N GLY A 175 24.37 -50.60 5.88
CA GLY A 175 25.53 -51.49 5.72
C GLY A 175 25.21 -52.92 5.29
N TRP A 176 23.93 -53.29 5.12
CA TRP A 176 23.55 -54.59 4.59
C TRP A 176 23.56 -54.57 3.06
N ARG A 177 24.20 -55.55 2.43
CA ARG A 177 24.27 -55.65 0.96
C ARG A 177 22.88 -55.81 0.35
N GLU A 178 21.98 -56.47 1.09
CA GLU A 178 20.60 -56.75 0.69
C GLU A 178 19.74 -55.47 0.62
N LEU A 179 20.14 -54.38 1.29
CA LEU A 179 19.43 -53.10 1.22
C LEU A 179 19.48 -52.48 -0.19
N ALA A 180 20.55 -52.74 -0.95
CA ALA A 180 20.77 -52.12 -2.26
C ALA A 180 19.61 -52.38 -3.27
N GLU A 181 18.89 -53.49 -3.14
CA GLU A 181 17.72 -53.82 -3.97
C GLU A 181 16.49 -52.96 -3.63
N TYR A 182 16.37 -52.52 -2.37
CA TYR A 182 15.20 -51.82 -1.84
C TYR A 182 15.43 -50.33 -1.65
N GLU A 183 16.68 -49.88 -1.64
CA GLU A 183 17.03 -48.48 -1.36
C GLU A 183 16.36 -47.52 -2.35
N GLY A 184 16.54 -47.73 -3.66
CA GLY A 184 15.92 -46.86 -4.68
C GLY A 184 14.39 -46.87 -4.61
N ARG A 185 13.78 -48.04 -4.41
CA ARG A 185 12.31 -48.15 -4.24
C ARG A 185 11.81 -47.44 -2.99
N SER A 186 12.53 -47.54 -1.87
CA SER A 186 12.22 -46.84 -0.63
C SER A 186 12.30 -45.34 -0.81
N ARG A 187 13.33 -44.85 -1.51
CA ARG A 187 13.47 -43.42 -1.87
C ARG A 187 12.34 -42.94 -2.77
N THR A 188 11.93 -43.72 -3.77
CA THR A 188 10.79 -43.38 -4.63
C THR A 188 9.50 -43.17 -3.83
N ILE A 189 9.15 -44.10 -2.93
CA ILE A 189 7.94 -43.98 -2.10
C ILE A 189 7.99 -42.73 -1.22
N GLU A 190 9.15 -42.45 -0.62
CA GLU A 190 9.34 -41.26 0.20
C GLU A 190 9.19 -39.97 -0.60
N VAL A 191 9.83 -39.89 -1.77
CA VAL A 191 9.76 -38.73 -2.66
C VAL A 191 8.33 -38.49 -3.12
N GLU A 192 7.60 -39.53 -3.52
CA GLU A 192 6.19 -39.43 -3.94
C GLU A 192 5.32 -38.90 -2.80
N ALA A 193 5.49 -39.42 -1.59
CA ALA A 193 4.74 -38.95 -0.41
C ALA A 193 5.08 -37.50 -0.03
N ALA A 194 6.36 -37.15 -0.02
CA ALA A 194 6.82 -35.79 0.29
C ALA A 194 6.35 -34.79 -0.79
N PHE A 195 6.39 -35.18 -2.07
CA PHE A 195 5.89 -34.37 -3.17
C PHE A 195 4.38 -34.14 -3.04
N ALA A 196 3.61 -35.20 -2.77
CA ALA A 196 2.15 -35.09 -2.55
C ALA A 196 1.81 -34.16 -1.38
N LEU A 197 2.57 -34.22 -0.28
CA LEU A 197 2.39 -33.34 0.87
C LEU A 197 2.66 -31.87 0.52
N VAL A 198 3.78 -31.59 -0.16
CA VAL A 198 4.09 -30.21 -0.57
C VAL A 198 3.11 -29.70 -1.61
N HIS A 199 2.65 -30.57 -2.52
CA HIS A 199 1.60 -30.24 -3.49
C HIS A 199 0.29 -29.82 -2.82
N GLN A 200 -0.10 -30.47 -1.73
CA GLN A 200 -1.30 -30.13 -0.96
C GLN A 200 -1.21 -28.73 -0.34
N HIS A 201 -0.03 -28.31 0.12
CA HIS A 201 0.16 -26.99 0.75
C HIS A 201 0.46 -25.88 -0.25
N GLY A 202 1.16 -26.20 -1.36
CA GLY A 202 1.37 -25.30 -2.49
C GLY A 202 2.14 -24.00 -2.17
N THR A 203 3.01 -23.97 -1.16
CA THR A 203 3.74 -22.75 -0.78
C THR A 203 5.15 -22.71 -1.37
N VAL A 204 5.68 -21.51 -1.67
CA VAL A 204 7.07 -21.34 -2.17
C VAL A 204 8.11 -21.96 -1.22
N PRO A 205 8.07 -21.73 0.11
CA PRO A 205 9.00 -22.38 1.03
C PRO A 205 8.87 -23.91 1.04
N GLY A 206 7.65 -24.44 0.90
CA GLY A 206 7.40 -25.88 0.82
C GLY A 206 8.08 -26.51 -0.40
N TRP A 207 7.87 -25.93 -1.59
CA TRP A 207 8.51 -26.41 -2.83
C TRP A 207 10.03 -26.32 -2.76
N ARG A 208 10.56 -25.19 -2.28
CA ARG A 208 12.01 -25.00 -2.12
C ARG A 208 12.62 -25.99 -1.14
N GLY A 209 11.94 -26.25 -0.02
CA GLY A 209 12.33 -27.25 0.97
C GLY A 209 12.38 -28.66 0.38
N PHE A 210 11.36 -29.05 -0.39
CA PHE A 210 11.34 -30.33 -1.11
C PHE A 210 12.53 -30.45 -2.09
N ARG A 211 12.77 -29.43 -2.92
CA ARG A 211 13.90 -29.48 -3.86
C ARG A 211 15.24 -29.59 -3.15
N ALA A 212 15.45 -28.81 -2.09
CA ALA A 212 16.69 -28.87 -1.32
C ALA A 212 16.91 -30.24 -0.66
N ALA A 213 15.86 -30.88 -0.15
CA ALA A 213 15.94 -32.18 0.50
C ALA A 213 16.25 -33.33 -0.49
N TYR A 214 15.75 -33.25 -1.72
CA TYR A 214 15.78 -34.38 -2.66
C TYR A 214 16.58 -34.12 -3.95
N ALA A 215 17.27 -32.99 -4.10
CA ALA A 215 18.01 -32.63 -5.33
C ALA A 215 19.06 -33.67 -5.76
N GLU A 216 19.73 -34.30 -4.80
CA GLU A 216 20.81 -35.27 -5.04
C GLU A 216 20.30 -36.69 -5.32
N TRP A 217 18.99 -36.93 -5.26
CA TRP A 217 18.41 -38.26 -5.44
C TRP A 217 18.00 -38.47 -6.90
N PRO A 218 18.60 -39.45 -7.62
CA PRO A 218 18.20 -39.75 -8.99
C PRO A 218 16.71 -40.06 -9.14
N GLU A 219 16.13 -40.72 -8.15
CA GLU A 219 14.71 -41.08 -8.10
C GLU A 219 13.78 -39.86 -8.02
N ALA A 220 14.29 -38.72 -7.54
CA ALA A 220 13.52 -37.48 -7.39
C ALA A 220 13.65 -36.53 -8.59
N ALA A 221 14.52 -36.81 -9.56
CA ALA A 221 14.85 -35.85 -10.63
C ALA A 221 13.63 -35.34 -11.42
N ALA A 222 12.62 -36.17 -11.66
CA ALA A 222 11.38 -35.74 -12.32
C ALA A 222 10.54 -34.81 -11.42
N HIS A 223 10.31 -35.22 -10.17
CA HIS A 223 9.56 -34.44 -9.18
C HIS A 223 10.25 -33.11 -8.83
N VAL A 224 11.58 -33.06 -8.79
CA VAL A 224 12.34 -31.82 -8.53
C VAL A 224 12.15 -30.80 -9.67
N ARG A 225 12.12 -31.25 -10.94
CA ARG A 225 11.83 -30.37 -12.09
C ARG A 225 10.38 -29.86 -12.08
N GLU A 226 9.44 -30.74 -11.75
CA GLU A 226 8.03 -30.36 -11.62
C GLU A 226 7.83 -29.39 -10.44
N ALA A 227 8.45 -29.66 -9.29
CA ALA A 227 8.45 -28.79 -8.11
C ALA A 227 9.00 -27.40 -8.43
N LEU A 228 10.07 -27.28 -9.23
CA LEU A 228 10.59 -25.97 -9.66
C LEU A 228 9.55 -25.21 -10.49
N THR A 229 8.82 -25.91 -11.36
CA THR A 229 7.78 -25.30 -12.20
C THR A 229 6.60 -24.82 -11.36
N LEU A 230 6.18 -25.60 -10.37
CA LEU A 230 5.11 -25.24 -9.44
C LEU A 230 5.55 -24.12 -8.49
N GLU A 231 6.78 -24.18 -7.96
CA GLU A 231 7.39 -23.13 -7.13
C GLU A 231 7.36 -21.79 -7.85
N ALA A 232 7.89 -21.74 -9.08
CA ALA A 232 7.95 -20.52 -9.87
C ALA A 232 6.55 -20.01 -10.25
N GLY A 233 5.58 -20.90 -10.48
CA GLY A 233 4.19 -20.52 -10.71
C GLY A 233 3.55 -19.80 -9.51
N VAL A 234 3.75 -20.35 -8.30
CA VAL A 234 3.25 -19.73 -7.06
C VAL A 234 4.00 -18.44 -6.75
N ALA A 235 5.33 -18.44 -6.87
CA ALA A 235 6.16 -17.27 -6.63
C ALA A 235 5.83 -16.11 -7.58
N LEU A 236 5.51 -16.40 -8.85
CA LEU A 236 5.07 -15.38 -9.80
C LEU A 236 3.74 -14.76 -9.34
N ALA A 237 2.76 -15.59 -8.96
CA ALA A 237 1.45 -15.12 -8.50
C ALA A 237 1.55 -14.25 -7.23
N GLU A 238 2.44 -14.59 -6.30
CA GLU A 238 2.75 -13.76 -5.12
C GLU A 238 3.42 -12.43 -5.52
N ALA A 239 4.29 -12.47 -6.53
CA ALA A 239 5.02 -11.30 -7.02
C ALA A 239 4.16 -10.29 -7.80
N GLU A 240 3.05 -10.71 -8.44
CA GLU A 240 2.18 -9.82 -9.24
C GLU A 240 1.58 -8.63 -8.46
N SER A 241 1.75 -8.59 -7.14
CA SER A 241 1.32 -7.50 -6.26
C SER A 241 2.15 -6.21 -6.37
N SER A 242 3.41 -6.28 -6.85
CA SER A 242 4.26 -5.08 -6.97
C SER A 242 5.36 -5.23 -8.03
N LEU A 243 5.86 -4.09 -8.51
CA LEU A 243 6.93 -4.05 -9.51
C LEU A 243 8.24 -4.62 -8.96
N GLU A 244 8.62 -4.21 -7.75
CA GLU A 244 9.84 -4.69 -7.06
C GLU A 244 9.83 -6.21 -6.88
N ALA A 245 8.68 -6.80 -6.51
CA ALA A 245 8.57 -8.25 -6.34
C ALA A 245 8.69 -9.00 -7.68
N LEU A 246 8.14 -8.46 -8.78
CA LEU A 246 8.28 -9.05 -10.12
C LEU A 246 9.73 -8.98 -10.63
N GLU A 247 10.43 -7.88 -10.37
CA GLU A 247 11.85 -7.74 -10.74
C GLU A 247 12.72 -8.69 -9.90
N ALA A 248 12.45 -8.84 -8.60
CA ALA A 248 13.11 -9.84 -7.75
C ALA A 248 12.81 -11.28 -8.22
N PHE A 249 11.59 -11.55 -8.69
CA PHE A 249 11.20 -12.83 -9.26
C PHE A 249 12.03 -13.18 -10.51
N GLN A 250 12.25 -12.22 -11.43
CA GLN A 250 13.06 -12.45 -12.63
C GLN A 250 14.51 -12.84 -12.29
N VAL A 251 15.08 -12.25 -11.24
CA VAL A 251 16.42 -12.61 -10.75
C VAL A 251 16.43 -14.02 -10.16
N ALA A 252 15.37 -14.40 -9.43
CA ALA A 252 15.26 -15.71 -8.80
C ALA A 252 14.98 -16.86 -9.80
N TYR A 253 14.30 -16.56 -10.92
CA TYR A 253 13.90 -17.54 -11.94
C TYR A 253 14.32 -17.06 -13.35
N PRO A 254 15.63 -17.08 -13.66
CA PRO A 254 16.16 -16.54 -14.92
C PRO A 254 15.86 -17.42 -16.15
N ASP A 255 15.47 -18.68 -15.95
CA ASP A 255 15.28 -19.63 -17.03
C ASP A 255 13.89 -19.49 -17.71
N PRO A 256 13.79 -19.64 -19.04
CA PRO A 256 12.50 -19.67 -19.73
C PRO A 256 11.56 -20.76 -19.18
N PRO A 257 10.23 -20.50 -19.11
CA PRO A 257 9.51 -19.34 -19.66
C PRO A 257 9.29 -18.19 -18.66
N TRP A 258 9.93 -18.22 -17.48
CA TRP A 258 9.57 -17.35 -16.35
C TRP A 258 9.83 -15.87 -16.59
N PRO A 259 10.97 -15.43 -17.17
CA PRO A 259 11.20 -14.01 -17.46
C PRO A 259 10.12 -13.40 -18.36
N ALA A 260 9.69 -14.12 -19.40
CA ALA A 260 8.65 -13.63 -20.32
C ALA A 260 7.27 -13.51 -19.64
N ARG A 261 6.94 -14.44 -18.72
CA ARG A 261 5.70 -14.35 -17.93
C ARG A 261 5.75 -13.17 -16.95
N ALA A 262 6.89 -12.94 -16.32
CA ALA A 262 7.10 -11.81 -15.43
C ALA A 262 7.01 -10.47 -16.18
N GLU A 263 7.61 -10.35 -17.37
CA GLU A 263 7.45 -9.15 -18.21
C GLU A 263 5.98 -8.88 -18.56
N GLY A 264 5.22 -9.92 -18.90
CA GLY A 264 3.78 -9.77 -19.14
C GLY A 264 3.00 -9.30 -17.90
N ALA A 265 3.41 -9.73 -16.70
CA ALA A 265 2.83 -9.27 -15.43
C ALA A 265 3.22 -7.82 -15.10
N ILE A 266 4.50 -7.46 -15.32
CA ILE A 266 5.00 -6.08 -15.18
C ILE A 266 4.20 -5.16 -16.10
N ALA A 267 4.06 -5.52 -17.38
CA ALA A 267 3.30 -4.76 -18.36
C ALA A 267 1.84 -4.55 -17.92
N ARG A 268 1.17 -5.58 -17.37
CA ARG A 268 -0.19 -5.44 -16.79
C ARG A 268 -0.22 -4.47 -15.61
N LEU A 269 0.74 -4.58 -14.70
CA LEU A 269 0.79 -3.76 -13.50
C LEU A 269 1.00 -2.28 -13.85
N VAL A 270 1.97 -1.96 -14.72
CA VAL A 270 2.28 -0.57 -15.11
C VAL A 270 1.20 0.04 -16.00
N LEU A 271 0.50 -0.76 -16.80
CA LEU A 271 -0.61 -0.29 -17.62
C LEU A 271 -1.93 -0.16 -16.85
N HIS A 272 -2.07 -0.80 -15.69
CA HIS A 272 -3.35 -0.78 -14.95
C HIS A 272 -3.87 0.65 -14.67
N PRO A 273 -3.07 1.59 -14.14
CA PRO A 273 -3.53 2.97 -13.90
C PRO A 273 -3.93 3.72 -15.19
N VAL A 274 -3.34 3.33 -16.32
CA VAL A 274 -3.60 3.93 -17.64
C VAL A 274 -4.84 3.33 -18.29
N LEU A 275 -5.02 2.01 -18.21
CA LEU A 275 -6.10 1.30 -18.89
C LEU A 275 -7.40 1.28 -18.08
N ALA A 276 -7.35 1.45 -16.76
CA ALA A 276 -8.56 1.45 -15.93
C ALA A 276 -9.57 2.54 -16.32
N PRO A 277 -9.20 3.84 -16.50
CA PRO A 277 -10.12 4.86 -16.99
C PRO A 277 -10.69 4.54 -18.37
N ILE A 278 -9.86 4.02 -19.28
CA ILE A 278 -10.25 3.72 -20.67
C ILE A 278 -11.35 2.65 -20.72
N ARG A 279 -11.28 1.65 -19.83
CA ARG A 279 -12.35 0.63 -19.68
C ARG A 279 -13.70 1.22 -19.26
N HIS A 280 -13.69 2.40 -18.64
CA HIS A 280 -14.89 3.16 -18.27
C HIS A 280 -15.26 4.23 -19.30
N GLY A 281 -14.57 4.29 -20.45
CA GLY A 281 -14.78 5.31 -21.47
C GLY A 281 -14.17 6.67 -21.11
N GLU A 282 -13.29 6.72 -20.11
CA GLU A 282 -12.64 7.94 -19.63
C GLU A 282 -11.19 8.00 -20.09
N ALA A 283 -10.71 9.20 -20.42
CA ALA A 283 -9.31 9.39 -20.77
C ALA A 283 -8.44 9.46 -19.49
N PRO A 284 -7.24 8.86 -19.47
CA PRO A 284 -6.36 8.93 -18.31
C PRO A 284 -5.99 10.38 -17.93
N LEU A 285 -5.66 10.60 -16.66
CA LEU A 285 -5.15 11.89 -16.20
C LEU A 285 -3.75 12.16 -16.77
N ASP A 286 -3.45 13.43 -17.04
CA ASP A 286 -2.16 13.81 -17.63
C ASP A 286 -0.98 13.48 -16.71
N SER A 287 -1.17 13.57 -15.39
CA SER A 287 -0.17 13.17 -14.40
C SER A 287 0.13 11.66 -14.46
N THR A 288 -0.89 10.82 -14.61
CA THR A 288 -0.73 9.37 -14.77
C THR A 288 0.04 9.03 -16.05
N LEU A 289 -0.27 9.70 -17.15
CA LEU A 289 0.42 9.52 -18.43
C LEU A 289 1.87 10.02 -18.37
N ALA A 290 2.12 11.17 -17.74
CA ALA A 290 3.46 11.71 -17.57
C ALA A 290 4.37 10.73 -16.80
N ALA A 291 3.88 10.17 -15.68
CA ALA A 291 4.60 9.16 -14.92
C ALA A 291 4.87 7.89 -15.75
N PHE A 292 3.85 7.39 -16.47
CA PHE A 292 4.01 6.25 -17.38
C PHE A 292 5.07 6.50 -18.46
N PHE A 293 5.06 7.65 -19.12
CA PHE A 293 6.03 7.96 -20.17
C PHE A 293 7.44 8.11 -19.64
N ALA A 294 7.62 8.68 -18.46
CA ALA A 294 8.93 8.87 -17.84
C ALA A 294 9.58 7.54 -17.46
N GLU A 295 8.81 6.59 -16.94
CA GLU A 295 9.38 5.39 -16.29
C GLU A 295 9.16 4.09 -17.08
N HIS A 296 8.14 4.02 -17.94
CA HIS A 296 7.63 2.73 -18.40
C HIS A 296 7.42 2.61 -19.92
N ALA A 297 7.38 3.71 -20.68
CA ALA A 297 7.06 3.67 -22.12
C ALA A 297 7.93 2.71 -22.97
N GLY A 298 9.16 2.42 -22.53
CA GLY A 298 10.07 1.50 -23.23
C GLY A 298 10.02 0.04 -22.76
N ARG A 299 9.14 -0.33 -21.82
CA ARG A 299 9.08 -1.72 -21.32
C ARG A 299 8.53 -2.67 -22.38
N PRO A 300 9.06 -3.90 -22.48
CA PRO A 300 8.53 -4.91 -23.41
C PRO A 300 7.15 -5.39 -22.95
N GLY A 301 6.36 -5.98 -23.86
CA GLY A 301 5.07 -6.59 -23.52
C GLY A 301 3.89 -5.61 -23.39
N LEU A 302 4.13 -4.29 -23.42
CA LEU A 302 3.08 -3.29 -23.25
C LEU A 302 2.04 -3.35 -24.38
N ALA A 303 2.49 -3.49 -25.62
CA ALA A 303 1.62 -3.57 -26.80
C ALA A 303 0.72 -4.80 -26.73
N GLU A 304 1.28 -5.96 -26.35
CA GLU A 304 0.56 -7.22 -26.23
C GLU A 304 -0.50 -7.19 -25.13
N VAL A 305 -0.19 -6.54 -23.99
CA VAL A 305 -1.16 -6.37 -22.89
C VAL A 305 -2.26 -5.37 -23.24
N ALA A 306 -1.93 -4.32 -23.98
CA ALA A 306 -2.88 -3.29 -24.39
C ALA A 306 -3.76 -3.70 -25.59
N ASP A 307 -3.32 -4.66 -26.41
CA ASP A 307 -3.99 -5.07 -27.65
C ASP A 307 -5.49 -5.39 -27.49
N PRO A 308 -5.96 -6.08 -26.42
CA PRO A 308 -7.38 -6.33 -26.22
C PRO A 308 -8.24 -5.07 -26.09
N LEU A 309 -7.65 -3.93 -25.72
CA LEU A 309 -8.30 -2.62 -25.60
C LEU A 309 -7.91 -1.65 -26.73
N ARG A 310 -7.20 -2.11 -27.77
CA ARG A 310 -6.68 -1.26 -28.85
C ARG A 310 -7.72 -0.28 -29.41
N ALA A 311 -8.90 -0.78 -29.77
CA ALA A 311 -9.96 0.05 -30.35
C ALA A 311 -10.51 1.09 -29.36
N ASP A 312 -10.61 0.74 -28.08
CA ASP A 312 -11.08 1.65 -27.04
C ASP A 312 -10.02 2.72 -26.72
N ILE A 313 -8.74 2.34 -26.66
CA ILE A 313 -7.61 3.25 -26.47
C ILE A 313 -7.58 4.29 -27.59
N ILE A 314 -7.65 3.85 -28.86
CA ILE A 314 -7.65 4.76 -30.02
C ILE A 314 -8.87 5.70 -30.00
N ARG A 315 -10.06 5.15 -29.73
CA ARG A 315 -11.30 5.94 -29.66
C ARG A 315 -11.24 7.01 -28.57
N THR A 316 -10.92 6.60 -27.33
CA THR A 316 -10.81 7.51 -26.19
C THR A 316 -9.73 8.57 -26.42
N ALA A 317 -8.62 8.23 -27.06
CA ALA A 317 -7.59 9.20 -27.38
C ALA A 317 -8.09 10.30 -28.33
N ILE A 318 -8.79 9.93 -29.40
CA ILE A 318 -9.39 10.87 -30.36
C ILE A 318 -10.46 11.73 -29.68
N GLU A 319 -11.37 11.11 -28.92
CA GLU A 319 -12.48 11.79 -28.24
C GLU A 319 -12.01 12.74 -27.12
N SER A 320 -10.85 12.46 -26.52
CA SER A 320 -10.32 13.28 -25.42
C SER A 320 -9.90 14.68 -25.84
N GLY A 321 -9.55 14.88 -27.12
CA GLY A 321 -8.99 16.15 -27.61
C GLY A 321 -7.71 16.58 -26.90
N ARG A 322 -6.93 15.64 -26.34
CA ARG A 322 -5.68 15.91 -25.61
C ARG A 322 -4.48 15.19 -26.23
N SER A 323 -3.29 15.77 -26.11
CA SER A 323 -2.07 15.22 -26.69
C SER A 323 -1.61 13.91 -26.02
N GLY A 324 -1.72 13.82 -24.68
CA GLY A 324 -1.25 12.68 -23.90
C GLY A 324 -1.84 11.33 -24.32
N PRO A 325 -3.18 11.20 -24.39
CA PRO A 325 -3.83 9.97 -24.86
C PRO A 325 -3.46 9.57 -26.30
N LEU A 326 -3.28 10.54 -27.22
CA LEU A 326 -2.83 10.26 -28.59
C LEU A 326 -1.40 9.73 -28.61
N ARG A 327 -0.52 10.32 -27.79
CA ARG A 327 0.85 9.84 -27.60
C ARG A 327 0.87 8.41 -27.07
N LEU A 328 -0.03 8.07 -26.15
CA LEU A 328 -0.15 6.72 -25.60
C LEU A 328 -0.44 5.70 -26.71
N CYS A 329 -1.39 6.00 -27.61
CA CYS A 329 -1.67 5.15 -28.78
C CYS A 329 -0.41 4.91 -29.62
N ARG A 330 0.39 5.96 -29.84
CA ARG A 330 1.60 5.91 -30.66
C ARG A 330 2.72 5.10 -30.01
N VAL A 331 2.84 5.16 -28.69
CA VAL A 331 3.79 4.35 -27.92
C VAL A 331 3.38 2.88 -27.90
N LEU A 332 2.10 2.59 -27.68
CA LEU A 332 1.61 1.20 -27.59
C LEU A 332 1.48 0.53 -28.95
N PHE A 333 1.18 1.28 -30.00
CA PHE A 333 0.82 0.76 -31.32
C PHE A 333 1.50 1.53 -32.47
N PRO A 334 2.85 1.63 -32.49
CA PRO A 334 3.57 2.47 -33.46
C PRO A 334 3.34 2.06 -34.93
N ASP A 335 3.11 0.78 -35.18
CA ASP A 335 2.93 0.23 -36.54
C ASP A 335 1.47 0.27 -37.04
N ASP A 336 0.52 0.68 -36.20
CA ASP A 336 -0.89 0.66 -36.53
C ASP A 336 -1.23 1.75 -37.58
N PRO A 337 -1.80 1.40 -38.75
CA PRO A 337 -2.17 2.36 -39.79
C PRO A 337 -3.12 3.46 -39.31
N ALA A 338 -3.99 3.17 -38.32
CA ALA A 338 -4.90 4.16 -37.75
C ALA A 338 -4.19 5.19 -36.87
N VAL A 339 -3.01 4.85 -36.34
CA VAL A 339 -2.22 5.69 -35.44
C VAL A 339 -1.28 6.63 -36.19
N ARG A 340 -0.81 6.24 -37.39
CA ARG A 340 0.07 7.08 -38.23
C ARG A 340 -0.44 8.53 -38.45
N PRO A 341 -1.71 8.78 -38.82
CA PRO A 341 -2.19 10.15 -38.99
C PRO A 341 -2.34 10.92 -37.67
N LEU A 342 -2.35 10.24 -36.52
CA LEU A 342 -2.55 10.88 -35.22
C LEU A 342 -1.36 11.72 -34.78
N LEU A 343 -0.14 11.48 -35.29
CA LEU A 343 1.04 12.27 -34.90
C LEU A 343 0.87 13.77 -35.18
N ALA A 344 0.31 14.13 -36.34
CA ALA A 344 0.09 15.54 -36.68
C ALA A 344 -0.95 16.20 -35.76
N ILE A 345 -1.98 15.44 -35.37
CA ILE A 345 -3.03 15.91 -34.44
C ILE A 345 -2.45 16.05 -33.02
N GLU A 346 -1.69 15.04 -32.58
CA GLU A 346 -0.97 15.02 -31.30
C GLU A 346 -0.05 16.23 -31.17
N GLN A 347 0.77 16.52 -32.19
CA GLN A 347 1.68 17.66 -32.22
C GLN A 347 0.95 19.01 -32.16
N ALA A 348 -0.16 19.15 -32.89
CA ALA A 348 -0.95 20.37 -32.88
C ALA A 348 -1.58 20.63 -31.50
N LEU A 349 -2.18 19.60 -30.89
CA LEU A 349 -2.75 19.70 -29.54
C LEU A 349 -1.67 19.95 -28.49
N ALA A 350 -0.53 19.24 -28.58
CA ALA A 350 0.59 19.46 -27.66
C ALA A 350 1.09 20.90 -27.74
N TRP A 351 1.17 21.48 -28.95
CA TRP A 351 1.53 22.89 -29.14
C TRP A 351 0.53 23.83 -28.46
N GLU A 352 -0.77 23.62 -28.65
CA GLU A 352 -1.83 24.41 -28.00
C GLU A 352 -1.75 24.31 -26.47
N GLU A 353 -1.57 23.11 -25.93
CA GLU A 353 -1.48 22.84 -24.49
C GLU A 353 -0.26 23.53 -23.85
N VAL A 354 0.92 23.45 -24.47
CA VAL A 354 2.12 24.14 -23.94
C VAL A 354 2.03 25.64 -24.11
N SER A 355 1.44 26.13 -25.20
CA SER A 355 1.21 27.57 -25.41
C SER A 355 0.23 28.15 -24.40
N ALA A 356 -0.81 27.39 -24.03
CA ALA A 356 -1.79 27.82 -23.03
C ALA A 356 -1.22 27.79 -21.61
N ALA A 357 -0.32 26.85 -21.32
CA ALA A 357 0.30 26.73 -20.00
C ALA A 357 1.43 27.72 -19.77
N ASP A 358 2.14 28.10 -20.85
CA ASP A 358 3.24 29.06 -20.87
C ASP A 358 4.30 28.82 -19.78
N ASP A 359 4.75 27.57 -19.67
CA ASP A 359 5.66 27.09 -18.63
C ASP A 359 6.97 26.57 -19.23
N ALA A 360 8.11 26.93 -18.63
CA ALA A 360 9.43 26.60 -19.14
C ALA A 360 9.66 25.08 -19.25
N ASP A 361 9.22 24.31 -18.26
CA ASP A 361 9.41 22.87 -18.20
C ASP A 361 8.52 22.15 -19.24
N ARG A 362 7.29 22.64 -19.45
CA ARG A 362 6.41 22.14 -20.52
C ARG A 362 6.91 22.44 -21.92
N TRP A 363 7.41 23.65 -22.19
CA TRP A 363 8.03 23.98 -23.46
C TRP A 363 9.25 23.10 -23.74
N ARG A 364 10.12 22.88 -22.73
CA ARG A 364 11.25 21.96 -22.86
C ARG A 364 10.80 20.52 -23.12
N ALA A 365 9.77 20.04 -22.44
CA ALA A 365 9.21 18.71 -22.67
C ALA A 365 8.70 18.58 -24.11
N PHE A 366 8.01 19.59 -24.66
CA PHE A 366 7.57 19.59 -26.05
C PHE A 366 8.74 19.37 -27.02
N VAL A 367 9.85 20.10 -26.85
CA VAL A 367 11.05 19.95 -27.70
C VAL A 367 11.66 18.55 -27.60
N LEU A 368 11.73 17.99 -26.38
CA LEU A 368 12.25 16.63 -26.17
C LEU A 368 11.36 15.55 -26.79
N ILE A 369 10.04 15.76 -26.82
CA ILE A 369 9.07 14.80 -27.35
C ILE A 369 8.96 14.91 -28.88
N TYR A 370 9.05 16.14 -29.42
CA TYR A 370 8.89 16.44 -30.84
C TYR A 370 10.07 17.25 -31.41
N PRO A 371 11.30 16.70 -31.40
CA PRO A 371 12.48 17.42 -31.87
C PRO A 371 12.39 17.80 -33.36
N ASP A 372 11.65 17.03 -34.17
CA ASP A 372 11.47 17.28 -35.60
C ASP A 372 10.25 18.19 -35.92
N HIS A 373 9.58 18.75 -34.91
CA HIS A 373 8.44 19.64 -35.15
C HIS A 373 8.92 20.95 -35.81
N PRO A 374 8.21 21.51 -36.81
CA PRO A 374 8.62 22.75 -37.48
C PRO A 374 8.80 23.98 -36.57
N ARG A 375 8.25 23.92 -35.35
CA ARG A 375 8.31 24.98 -34.32
C ARG A 375 9.15 24.58 -33.09
N ALA A 376 9.95 23.51 -33.17
CA ALA A 376 10.77 23.06 -32.05
C ALA A 376 11.77 24.14 -31.58
N ASP A 377 12.44 24.83 -32.53
CA ASP A 377 13.36 25.94 -32.22
C ASP A 377 12.65 27.11 -31.52
N GLU A 378 11.40 27.41 -31.92
CA GLU A 378 10.58 28.44 -31.29
C GLU A 378 10.23 28.07 -29.84
N ALA A 379 9.81 26.82 -29.62
CA ALA A 379 9.53 26.27 -28.29
C ALA A 379 10.77 26.27 -27.40
N GLU A 380 11.95 25.90 -27.93
CA GLU A 380 13.21 25.91 -27.18
C GLU A 380 13.59 27.34 -26.76
N ALA A 381 13.54 28.29 -27.71
CA ALA A 381 13.80 29.69 -27.43
C ALA A 381 12.81 30.25 -26.38
N HIS A 382 11.55 29.81 -26.44
CA HIS A 382 10.55 30.19 -25.45
C HIS A 382 10.85 29.60 -24.05
N ALA A 383 11.17 28.31 -23.97
CA ALA A 383 11.58 27.66 -22.74
C ALA A 383 12.77 28.35 -22.08
N PHE A 384 13.79 28.72 -22.87
CA PHE A 384 14.98 29.41 -22.38
C PHE A 384 14.64 30.80 -21.82
N ARG A 385 13.77 31.56 -22.50
CA ARG A 385 13.31 32.87 -22.00
C ARG A 385 12.59 32.76 -20.66
N LEU A 386 11.64 31.82 -20.54
CA LEU A 386 10.91 31.63 -19.29
C LEU A 386 11.82 31.13 -18.16
N GLN A 387 12.77 30.24 -18.46
CA GLN A 387 13.77 29.80 -17.49
C GLN A 387 14.62 30.98 -17.00
N HIS A 388 15.05 31.85 -17.91
CA HIS A 388 15.82 33.04 -17.54
C HIS A 388 15.03 33.96 -16.59
N LEU A 389 13.73 34.15 -16.83
CA LEU A 389 12.86 34.92 -15.93
C LEU A 389 12.73 34.25 -14.57
N ARG A 390 12.52 32.94 -14.53
CA ARG A 390 12.46 32.15 -13.29
C ARG A 390 13.77 32.21 -12.50
N ASP A 391 14.91 32.18 -13.17
CA ASP A 391 16.22 32.31 -12.53
C ASP A 391 16.43 33.74 -12.00
N ALA A 392 15.91 34.76 -12.69
CA ALA A 392 15.93 36.14 -12.22
C ALA A 392 15.03 36.36 -10.98
N GLU A 393 13.90 35.65 -10.87
CA GLU A 393 13.04 35.68 -9.66
C GLU A 393 13.73 35.18 -8.39
N LEU A 394 14.78 34.35 -8.54
CA LEU A 394 15.60 33.88 -7.42
C LEU A 394 16.68 34.91 -7.00
N GLY A 395 16.87 35.96 -7.80
CA GLY A 395 17.81 37.04 -7.54
C GLY A 395 17.28 38.10 -6.57
N TRP A 396 18.19 38.96 -6.11
CA TRP A 396 17.86 40.13 -5.29
C TRP A 396 18.34 41.42 -5.99
N PRO A 397 17.62 42.55 -5.85
CA PRO A 397 16.34 42.70 -5.13
C PRO A 397 15.17 41.99 -5.84
N ARG A 398 14.16 41.56 -5.07
CA ARG A 398 12.97 40.87 -5.58
C ARG A 398 11.86 41.88 -5.85
N ALA A 399 11.21 41.76 -7.00
CA ALA A 399 10.07 42.58 -7.39
C ALA A 399 8.79 41.74 -7.39
N ASP A 400 7.81 42.12 -6.57
CA ASP A 400 6.50 41.47 -6.51
C ASP A 400 5.41 42.43 -7.02
N VAL A 401 4.56 41.95 -7.93
CA VAL A 401 3.41 42.71 -8.42
C VAL A 401 2.32 42.69 -7.34
N ALA A 402 2.17 43.78 -6.61
CA ALA A 402 1.17 43.88 -5.55
C ALA A 402 -0.26 44.11 -6.08
N TRP A 403 -0.42 44.72 -7.26
CA TRP A 403 -1.68 44.74 -8.01
C TRP A 403 -1.45 45.07 -9.49
N SER A 404 -2.42 44.72 -10.33
CA SER A 404 -2.43 44.99 -11.76
C SER A 404 -3.83 45.37 -12.26
N ARG A 405 -3.93 46.31 -13.20
CA ARG A 405 -5.22 46.68 -13.80
C ARG A 405 -5.10 47.00 -15.27
N THR A 406 -6.09 46.56 -16.03
CA THR A 406 -6.26 47.00 -17.42
C THR A 406 -7.03 48.32 -17.43
N LEU A 407 -6.44 49.33 -18.04
CA LEU A 407 -7.05 50.65 -18.24
C LEU A 407 -8.01 50.61 -19.44
N PRO A 408 -8.97 51.55 -19.55
CA PRO A 408 -9.82 51.68 -20.74
C PRO A 408 -9.04 51.88 -22.05
N SER A 409 -7.77 52.31 -21.97
CA SER A 409 -6.85 52.42 -23.10
C SER A 409 -6.31 51.07 -23.60
N GLY A 410 -6.54 49.98 -22.86
CA GLY A 410 -5.91 48.67 -23.09
C GLY A 410 -4.52 48.53 -22.47
N GLU A 411 -3.95 49.60 -21.91
CA GLU A 411 -2.69 49.52 -21.15
C GLU A 411 -2.90 48.79 -19.83
N ILE A 412 -1.86 48.10 -19.38
CA ILE A 412 -1.82 47.46 -18.07
C ILE A 412 -1.01 48.36 -17.14
N GLU A 413 -1.59 48.75 -16.03
CA GLU A 413 -0.90 49.41 -14.93
C GLU A 413 -0.60 48.39 -13.83
N LEU A 414 0.68 48.30 -13.46
CA LEU A 414 1.18 47.46 -12.38
C LEU A 414 1.61 48.34 -11.22
N ALA A 415 1.43 47.83 -10.02
CA ALA A 415 2.09 48.41 -8.87
C ALA A 415 2.98 47.36 -8.20
N VAL A 416 4.25 47.68 -8.11
CA VAL A 416 5.33 46.74 -7.82
C VAL A 416 5.99 47.12 -6.51
N ASP A 417 6.07 46.15 -5.60
CA ASP A 417 6.86 46.25 -4.39
C ASP A 417 8.24 45.64 -4.67
N VAL A 418 9.30 46.37 -4.34
CA VAL A 418 10.67 45.87 -4.49
C VAL A 418 11.27 45.70 -3.11
N VAL A 419 11.77 44.52 -2.79
CA VAL A 419 12.39 44.18 -1.50
C VAL A 419 13.81 43.68 -1.68
N ASP A 420 14.70 44.04 -0.77
CA ASP A 420 16.06 43.51 -0.71
C ASP A 420 16.12 42.17 0.03
N CYS A 421 17.32 41.58 0.11
CA CYS A 421 17.53 40.29 0.76
C CYS A 421 17.26 40.27 2.27
N GLU A 422 17.10 41.44 2.91
CA GLU A 422 16.68 41.57 4.30
C GLU A 422 15.16 41.71 4.44
N GLY A 423 14.43 41.71 3.32
CA GLY A 423 12.99 41.94 3.25
C GLY A 423 12.60 43.42 3.35
N SER A 424 13.57 44.33 3.33
CA SER A 424 13.31 45.77 3.40
C SER A 424 12.89 46.29 2.04
N ARG A 425 11.85 47.13 2.00
CA ARG A 425 11.41 47.75 0.75
C ARG A 425 12.44 48.75 0.23
N VAL A 426 12.86 48.54 -1.01
CA VAL A 426 13.86 49.34 -1.73
C VAL A 426 13.21 50.58 -2.32
N SER A 427 13.75 51.75 -1.97
CA SER A 427 13.31 53.05 -2.45
C SER A 427 14.31 53.68 -3.43
N GLY A 428 13.86 54.60 -4.27
CA GLY A 428 14.73 55.42 -5.14
C GLY A 428 15.11 54.77 -6.47
N LEU A 429 14.44 53.69 -6.87
CA LEU A 429 14.65 53.09 -8.19
C LEU A 429 14.03 53.97 -9.28
N THR A 430 14.72 54.07 -10.41
CA THR A 430 14.25 54.77 -11.61
C THR A 430 13.64 53.78 -12.60
N ARG A 431 13.03 54.28 -13.68
CA ARG A 431 12.42 53.45 -14.73
C ARG A 431 13.40 52.42 -15.30
N GLU A 432 14.67 52.77 -15.41
CA GLU A 432 15.73 51.93 -15.97
C GLU A 432 16.05 50.69 -15.11
N ALA A 433 15.60 50.65 -13.86
CA ALA A 433 15.72 49.49 -12.99
C ALA A 433 14.65 48.42 -13.23
N PHE A 434 13.70 48.65 -14.15
CA PHE A 434 12.57 47.76 -14.39
C PHE A 434 12.52 47.28 -15.84
N GLU A 435 12.32 45.99 -16.00
CA GLU A 435 11.90 45.35 -17.25
C GLU A 435 10.57 44.65 -17.00
N VAL A 436 9.61 44.82 -17.90
CA VAL A 436 8.29 44.17 -17.80
C VAL A 436 8.20 43.11 -18.88
N HIS A 437 7.86 41.89 -18.49
CA HIS A 437 7.60 40.80 -19.42
C HIS A 437 6.12 40.39 -19.36
N ALA A 438 5.54 40.08 -20.51
CA ALA A 438 4.22 39.47 -20.63
C ALA A 438 4.33 38.26 -21.55
N ALA A 439 3.91 37.09 -21.06
CA ALA A 439 4.09 35.80 -21.73
C ALA A 439 5.53 35.55 -22.21
N GLY A 440 6.52 35.82 -21.34
CA GLY A 440 7.94 35.71 -21.67
C GLY A 440 8.52 36.82 -22.57
N PHE A 441 7.70 37.71 -23.12
CA PHE A 441 8.16 38.77 -24.03
C PHE A 441 8.32 40.12 -23.33
N PRO A 442 9.44 40.84 -23.57
CA PRO A 442 9.62 42.18 -23.03
C PRO A 442 8.55 43.16 -23.57
N GLN A 443 8.14 44.07 -22.70
CA GLN A 443 7.12 45.09 -22.91
C GLN A 443 7.70 46.47 -22.65
N GLU A 444 7.29 47.44 -23.45
CA GLU A 444 7.71 48.83 -23.27
C GLU A 444 6.94 49.49 -22.13
N ILE A 445 7.65 50.01 -21.13
CA ILE A 445 7.09 50.81 -20.05
C ILE A 445 6.73 52.20 -20.60
N THR A 446 5.43 52.50 -20.70
CA THR A 446 4.88 53.76 -21.25
C THR A 446 4.73 54.87 -20.21
N ASP A 447 4.58 54.51 -18.94
CA ASP A 447 4.48 55.44 -17.80
C ASP A 447 5.19 54.80 -16.60
N PHE A 448 5.88 55.60 -15.80
CA PHE A 448 6.55 55.14 -14.58
C PHE A 448 6.33 56.18 -13.51
N LYS A 449 5.96 55.74 -12.30
CA LYS A 449 5.82 56.61 -11.13
C LYS A 449 6.58 56.04 -9.96
N GLY A 450 7.71 56.68 -9.67
CA GLY A 450 8.54 56.39 -8.52
C GLY A 450 8.04 57.03 -7.23
N LEU A 451 8.93 57.10 -6.24
CA LEU A 451 8.69 57.75 -4.96
C LEU A 451 8.64 59.28 -5.05
N GLU A 452 9.40 59.88 -5.97
CA GLU A 452 9.50 61.34 -6.11
C GLU A 452 8.28 61.96 -6.79
N GLU A 453 7.42 61.15 -7.39
CA GLU A 453 6.24 61.61 -8.10
C GLU A 453 5.00 61.72 -7.20
N GLU A 454 4.19 62.75 -7.43
CA GLU A 454 2.94 62.93 -6.71
C GLU A 454 1.94 61.81 -7.05
N ARG A 455 1.65 60.97 -6.06
CA ARG A 455 0.67 59.90 -6.14
C ARG A 455 -0.42 60.12 -5.09
N PRO A 456 -1.59 60.67 -5.47
CA PRO A 456 -2.70 60.84 -4.54
C PRO A 456 -3.12 59.50 -3.95
N LEU A 457 -3.30 59.47 -2.63
CA LEU A 457 -3.76 58.30 -1.89
C LEU A 457 -4.98 58.68 -1.07
N ASP A 458 -6.05 57.91 -1.22
CA ASP A 458 -7.17 57.94 -0.30
C ASP A 458 -7.31 56.62 0.45
N VAL A 459 -7.34 56.69 1.77
CA VAL A 459 -7.52 55.54 2.67
C VAL A 459 -8.81 55.72 3.43
N VAL A 460 -9.68 54.72 3.44
CA VAL A 460 -10.83 54.64 4.35
C VAL A 460 -10.60 53.52 5.34
N PHE A 461 -10.67 53.84 6.62
CA PHE A 461 -10.68 52.84 7.70
C PHE A 461 -12.11 52.36 7.94
N ALA A 462 -12.36 51.07 7.81
CA ALA A 462 -13.59 50.41 8.24
C ALA A 462 -13.30 49.73 9.59
N ILE A 463 -13.75 50.35 10.68
CA ILE A 463 -13.46 49.89 12.04
C ILE A 463 -14.71 49.26 12.64
N ASP A 464 -14.56 48.02 13.05
CA ASP A 464 -15.55 47.31 13.84
C ASP A 464 -15.65 47.90 15.25
N LEU A 465 -16.88 48.08 15.72
CA LEU A 465 -17.24 48.60 17.04
C LEU A 465 -18.08 47.59 17.83
N SER A 466 -18.05 46.31 17.44
CA SER A 466 -18.75 45.23 18.14
C SER A 466 -18.30 45.09 19.59
N GLY A 467 -19.07 44.32 20.36
CA GLY A 467 -18.75 44.06 21.76
C GLY A 467 -17.51 43.18 21.94
N SER A 468 -17.15 42.37 20.94
CA SER A 468 -15.97 41.49 20.97
C SER A 468 -14.68 42.29 20.84
N MET A 469 -14.66 43.31 19.97
CA MET A 469 -13.56 44.27 19.79
C MET A 469 -13.32 45.23 20.99
N ALA A 470 -14.09 45.10 22.07
CA ALA A 470 -14.09 46.07 23.16
C ALA A 470 -12.74 46.22 23.87
N ALA A 471 -11.94 45.15 23.94
CA ALA A 471 -10.60 45.23 24.49
C ALA A 471 -9.67 45.99 23.52
N GLU A 472 -9.76 45.64 22.24
CA GLU A 472 -8.89 46.09 21.15
C GLU A 472 -9.15 47.53 20.69
N HIS A 473 -10.31 48.11 21.01
CA HIS A 473 -10.72 49.45 20.56
C HIS A 473 -9.67 50.52 20.80
N GLU A 474 -9.08 50.57 22.01
CA GLU A 474 -8.09 51.58 22.35
C GLU A 474 -6.77 51.34 21.60
N ALA A 475 -6.35 50.08 21.47
CA ALA A 475 -5.17 49.67 20.72
C ALA A 475 -5.31 50.03 19.22
N VAL A 476 -6.44 49.68 18.60
CA VAL A 476 -6.80 50.03 17.22
C VAL A 476 -6.84 51.54 17.04
N ARG A 477 -7.47 52.28 17.95
CA ARG A 477 -7.56 53.74 17.88
C ARG A 477 -6.19 54.39 17.89
N GLN A 478 -5.30 53.96 18.79
CA GLN A 478 -3.93 54.46 18.86
C GLN A 478 -3.14 54.13 17.60
N ALA A 479 -3.25 52.89 17.10
CA ALA A 479 -2.56 52.46 15.89
C ALA A 479 -2.99 53.24 14.64
N VAL A 480 -4.29 53.48 14.47
CA VAL A 480 -4.84 54.28 13.36
C VAL A 480 -4.44 55.76 13.48
N MET A 481 -4.38 56.31 14.70
CA MET A 481 -3.86 57.66 14.92
C MET A 481 -2.38 57.77 14.56
N PHE A 482 -1.56 56.78 14.94
CA PHE A 482 -0.15 56.71 14.58
C PHE A 482 0.04 56.61 13.06
N PHE A 483 -0.76 55.78 12.38
CA PHE A 483 -0.73 55.67 10.92
C PHE A 483 -0.99 56.99 10.21
N ALA A 484 -1.92 57.80 10.73
CA ALA A 484 -2.21 59.12 10.16
C ALA A 484 -1.00 60.07 10.19
N GLU A 485 -0.13 59.93 11.19
CA GLU A 485 1.08 60.74 11.35
C GLU A 485 2.20 60.29 10.39
N ILE A 486 2.28 58.99 10.07
CA ILE A 486 3.31 58.44 9.16
C ILE A 486 3.25 59.11 7.78
N PHE A 487 2.07 59.27 7.18
CA PHE A 487 1.96 59.86 5.85
C PHE A 487 2.29 61.35 5.83
N GLN A 488 1.96 62.07 6.91
CA GLN A 488 2.36 63.46 7.08
C GLN A 488 3.89 63.58 7.14
N PHE A 489 4.56 62.67 7.86
CA PHE A 489 6.02 62.65 7.95
C PHE A 489 6.68 62.28 6.62
N ARG A 490 6.09 61.34 5.86
CA ARG A 490 6.63 60.86 4.57
C ARG A 490 6.31 61.77 3.38
N GLY A 491 5.65 62.91 3.59
CA GLY A 491 5.35 63.88 2.52
C GLY A 491 4.35 63.38 1.45
N ARG A 492 3.62 62.29 1.72
CA ARG A 492 2.62 61.75 0.78
C ARG A 492 1.31 62.52 0.94
N GLN A 493 0.70 62.96 -0.15
CA GLN A 493 -0.64 63.56 -0.12
C GLN A 493 -1.72 62.48 0.13
N ALA A 494 -1.84 62.05 1.38
CA ALA A 494 -2.84 61.07 1.81
C ALA A 494 -4.09 61.76 2.39
N ARG A 495 -5.28 61.30 2.01
CA ARG A 495 -6.55 61.67 2.65
C ARG A 495 -7.12 60.47 3.39
N LEU A 496 -7.59 60.71 4.61
CA LEU A 496 -8.05 59.64 5.51
C LEU A 496 -9.55 59.79 5.76
N GLY A 497 -10.30 58.72 5.53
CA GLY A 497 -11.73 58.60 5.78
C GLY A 497 -12.02 57.52 6.82
N LEU A 498 -13.25 57.51 7.32
CA LEU A 498 -13.68 56.61 8.39
C LEU A 498 -15.07 56.05 8.10
N VAL A 499 -15.20 54.74 8.27
CA VAL A 499 -16.44 53.99 8.33
C VAL A 499 -16.40 53.20 9.63
N THR A 500 -17.46 53.25 10.42
CA THR A 500 -17.58 52.38 11.60
C THR A 500 -18.79 51.50 11.47
N PHE A 501 -18.70 50.27 11.96
CA PHE A 501 -19.77 49.28 11.85
C PHE A 501 -19.88 48.40 13.09
N ALA A 502 -21.03 47.75 13.21
CA ALA A 502 -21.31 46.58 14.05
C ALA A 502 -22.34 45.78 13.24
N GLU A 503 -23.57 45.61 13.71
CA GLU A 503 -24.68 45.04 12.91
C GLU A 503 -25.03 45.87 11.65
N GLN A 504 -24.71 47.16 11.67
CA GLN A 504 -24.90 48.09 10.56
C GLN A 504 -23.80 49.14 10.56
N VAL A 505 -23.67 49.87 9.45
CA VAL A 505 -22.75 51.02 9.37
C VAL A 505 -23.30 52.17 10.22
N ALA A 506 -22.58 52.50 11.30
CA ALA A 506 -22.96 53.53 12.27
C ALA A 506 -22.48 54.93 11.83
N ARG A 507 -21.31 55.01 11.18
CA ARG A 507 -20.68 56.28 10.81
C ARG A 507 -20.00 56.21 9.44
N ARG A 508 -20.01 57.34 8.72
CA ARG A 508 -19.35 57.53 7.42
C ARG A 508 -18.79 58.95 7.32
N ASP A 509 -17.48 59.09 7.35
CA ASP A 509 -16.77 60.35 7.13
C ASP A 509 -15.91 60.24 5.87
N ALA A 510 -16.11 61.16 4.92
CA ALA A 510 -15.37 61.17 3.67
C ALA A 510 -13.88 61.51 3.86
N PRO A 511 -12.96 61.03 3.00
CA PRO A 511 -11.54 61.28 3.14
C PRO A 511 -11.16 62.76 3.26
N THR A 512 -10.33 63.10 4.25
CA THR A 512 -9.79 64.44 4.49
C THR A 512 -8.28 64.44 4.56
N GLY A 513 -7.62 65.46 3.99
CA GLY A 513 -6.16 65.66 4.13
C GLY A 513 -5.75 66.32 5.44
N ARG A 514 -6.71 66.70 6.30
CA ARG A 514 -6.43 67.34 7.60
C ARG A 514 -6.35 66.28 8.69
N VAL A 515 -5.13 65.88 9.06
CA VAL A 515 -4.86 64.86 10.10
C VAL A 515 -5.62 65.17 11.41
N ALA A 516 -5.64 66.43 11.85
CA ALA A 516 -6.36 66.83 13.07
C ALA A 516 -7.88 66.56 13.01
N THR A 517 -8.50 66.67 11.84
CA THR A 517 -9.92 66.35 11.63
C THR A 517 -10.15 64.85 11.81
N PHE A 518 -9.32 64.03 11.17
CA PHE A 518 -9.39 62.57 11.26
C PHE A 518 -9.14 62.08 12.70
N GLN A 519 -8.09 62.59 13.36
CA GLN A 519 -7.82 62.31 14.78
C GLN A 519 -8.98 62.76 15.70
N GLY A 520 -9.71 63.81 15.31
CA GLY A 520 -10.94 64.22 15.99
C GLY A 520 -12.04 63.17 15.88
N TRP A 521 -12.24 62.58 14.69
CA TRP A 521 -13.20 61.49 14.50
C TRP A 521 -12.83 60.28 15.36
N MET A 522 -11.56 59.87 15.37
CA MET A 522 -11.06 58.73 16.16
C MET A 522 -11.28 58.91 17.67
N ARG A 523 -11.11 60.13 18.21
CA ARG A 523 -11.35 60.43 19.64
C ARG A 523 -12.82 60.40 20.04
N THR A 524 -13.74 60.48 19.08
CA THR A 524 -15.19 60.46 19.30
C THR A 524 -15.82 59.09 19.11
N LEU A 525 -15.01 58.06 18.85
CA LEU A 525 -15.51 56.69 18.76
C LEU A 525 -16.03 56.23 20.12
N PRO A 526 -17.21 55.59 20.19
CA PRO A 526 -17.73 55.06 21.45
C PRO A 526 -16.85 53.90 21.93
N ALA A 527 -16.66 53.79 23.24
CA ALA A 527 -15.80 52.75 23.84
C ALA A 527 -16.38 51.33 23.72
N VAL A 528 -17.71 51.20 23.57
CA VAL A 528 -18.41 49.92 23.38
C VAL A 528 -19.62 50.17 22.48
N GLY A 529 -19.70 49.52 21.32
CA GLY A 529 -20.94 49.42 20.55
C GLY A 529 -21.83 48.35 21.14
N GLY A 530 -23.15 48.59 21.17
CA GLY A 530 -24.11 47.68 21.80
C GLY A 530 -23.96 46.23 21.30
N GLY A 531 -23.89 45.29 22.25
CA GLY A 531 -23.68 43.86 22.03
C GLY A 531 -24.81 43.17 21.29
N GLY A 532 -24.79 43.29 19.97
CA GLY A 532 -25.59 42.53 19.03
C GLY A 532 -24.76 41.45 18.35
N MET A 533 -25.33 40.25 18.21
CA MET A 533 -24.70 39.14 17.48
C MET A 533 -24.87 39.38 15.97
N GLY A 534 -23.76 39.61 15.26
CA GLY A 534 -23.72 39.65 13.80
C GLY A 534 -23.27 40.97 13.21
N GLU A 535 -22.04 41.03 12.74
CA GLU A 535 -21.43 42.20 12.12
C GLU A 535 -21.74 42.26 10.61
N ASP A 536 -21.78 43.47 10.04
CA ASP A 536 -21.94 43.67 8.59
C ASP A 536 -20.71 44.32 7.97
N SER A 537 -19.56 43.64 8.09
CA SER A 537 -18.29 44.03 7.51
C SER A 537 -18.37 44.18 5.98
N THR A 538 -19.22 43.38 5.33
CA THR A 538 -19.56 43.53 3.90
C THR A 538 -20.15 44.91 3.60
N LEU A 539 -21.15 45.37 4.37
CA LEU A 539 -21.73 46.70 4.18
C LEU A 539 -20.72 47.82 4.45
N ALA A 540 -19.82 47.63 5.42
CA ALA A 540 -18.76 48.59 5.72
C ALA A 540 -17.79 48.76 4.54
N LEU A 541 -17.40 47.66 3.87
CA LEU A 541 -16.57 47.69 2.66
C LEU A 541 -17.30 48.31 1.47
N VAL A 542 -18.60 48.02 1.28
CA VAL A 542 -19.40 48.68 0.23
C VAL A 542 -19.50 50.18 0.50
N ALA A 543 -19.70 50.60 1.75
CA ALA A 543 -19.71 52.01 2.13
C ALA A 543 -18.35 52.68 1.87
N SER A 544 -17.25 51.98 2.18
CA SER A 544 -15.88 52.44 1.89
C SER A 544 -15.66 52.62 0.39
N ALA A 545 -16.11 51.65 -0.42
CA ALA A 545 -16.07 51.72 -1.88
C ALA A 545 -16.85 52.94 -2.42
N ASP A 546 -18.01 53.23 -1.84
CA ASP A 546 -18.83 54.38 -2.24
C ASP A 546 -18.19 55.74 -1.90
N LEU A 547 -17.46 55.84 -0.78
CA LEU A 547 -16.68 57.02 -0.44
C LEU A 547 -15.48 57.21 -1.38
N LEU A 548 -14.84 56.10 -1.78
CA LEU A 548 -13.61 56.10 -2.57
C LEU A 548 -13.82 56.14 -4.09
N LYS A 549 -14.99 55.79 -4.63
CA LYS A 549 -15.19 55.64 -6.10
C LYS A 549 -14.84 56.88 -6.93
N ARG A 550 -14.87 58.08 -6.32
CA ARG A 550 -14.54 59.36 -6.97
C ARG A 550 -13.17 59.91 -6.59
N ALA A 551 -12.42 59.21 -5.75
CA ALA A 551 -11.06 59.58 -5.35
C ALA A 551 -10.10 59.59 -6.56
N PRO A 552 -9.24 60.60 -6.71
CA PRO A 552 -8.12 60.51 -7.65
C PRO A 552 -7.05 59.55 -7.11
N GLY A 553 -6.27 58.95 -8.01
CA GLY A 553 -5.12 58.13 -7.62
C GLY A 553 -5.46 56.76 -7.02
N GLU A 554 -4.66 56.36 -6.04
CA GLU A 554 -4.74 55.07 -5.34
C GLU A 554 -5.83 55.12 -4.26
N ARG A 555 -6.63 54.05 -4.17
CA ARG A 555 -7.80 53.99 -3.28
C ARG A 555 -7.72 52.73 -2.43
N VAL A 556 -7.74 52.91 -1.13
CA VAL A 556 -7.49 51.84 -0.17
C VAL A 556 -8.59 51.80 0.87
N ALA A 557 -9.11 50.61 1.15
CA ALA A 557 -9.96 50.37 2.32
C ALA A 557 -9.19 49.48 3.30
N ILE A 558 -9.14 49.84 4.57
CA ILE A 558 -8.51 49.03 5.62
C ILE A 558 -9.62 48.59 6.57
N LEU A 559 -9.96 47.30 6.57
CA LEU A 559 -10.91 46.69 7.49
C LEU A 559 -10.19 46.20 8.75
N LEU A 560 -10.70 46.55 9.92
CA LEU A 560 -10.23 46.09 11.22
C LEU A 560 -11.41 45.45 11.95
N THR A 561 -11.33 44.15 12.22
CA THR A 561 -12.35 43.32 12.88
C THR A 561 -11.69 42.08 13.51
N ASP A 562 -12.33 41.51 14.52
CA ASP A 562 -11.93 40.24 15.14
C ASP A 562 -12.77 39.02 14.69
N GLU A 563 -13.73 39.23 13.80
CA GLU A 563 -14.60 38.18 13.28
C GLU A 563 -14.33 37.83 11.80
N ASP A 564 -14.99 36.77 11.31
CA ASP A 564 -15.03 36.41 9.89
C ASP A 564 -15.67 37.52 9.04
N LEU A 565 -15.43 37.49 7.72
CA LEU A 565 -16.13 38.39 6.82
C LEU A 565 -17.61 38.01 6.81
N GLN A 566 -18.49 38.94 7.13
CA GLN A 566 -19.91 38.67 7.34
C GLN A 566 -20.77 39.57 6.44
N ALA A 567 -21.86 39.01 5.92
CA ALA A 567 -22.85 39.73 5.13
C ALA A 567 -24.24 39.57 5.74
N ASN A 568 -24.70 40.64 6.41
CA ASN A 568 -26.06 40.73 6.94
C ASN A 568 -27.03 41.26 5.89
N ARG A 569 -28.27 41.54 6.31
CA ARG A 569 -29.30 42.11 5.44
C ARG A 569 -28.84 43.37 4.71
N GLY A 570 -28.02 44.20 5.36
CA GLY A 570 -27.49 45.43 4.77
C GLY A 570 -26.54 45.15 3.62
N GLY A 571 -25.50 44.35 3.87
CA GLY A 571 -24.49 43.93 2.91
C GLY A 571 -25.10 43.14 1.74
N GLN A 572 -25.94 42.15 2.03
CA GLN A 572 -26.65 41.36 1.02
C GLN A 572 -27.49 42.25 0.10
N LYS A 573 -28.27 43.17 0.67
CA LYS A 573 -29.06 44.14 -0.11
C LYS A 573 -28.18 45.06 -0.95
N ALA A 574 -27.05 45.51 -0.40
CA ALA A 574 -26.12 46.41 -1.08
C ALA A 574 -25.41 45.73 -2.26
N LEU A 575 -25.18 44.41 -2.18
CA LEU A 575 -24.59 43.60 -3.25
C LEU A 575 -25.63 42.98 -4.19
N GLY A 576 -26.92 43.02 -3.84
CA GLY A 576 -27.98 42.35 -4.61
C GLY A 576 -27.93 40.82 -4.52
N VAL A 577 -27.35 40.27 -3.44
CA VAL A 577 -27.32 38.83 -3.16
C VAL A 577 -28.59 38.45 -2.40
N SER A 578 -29.19 37.31 -2.74
CA SER A 578 -30.24 36.71 -1.92
C SER A 578 -29.63 35.87 -0.81
N SER A 579 -30.05 36.08 0.45
CA SER A 579 -29.72 35.19 1.57
C SER A 579 -29.96 33.72 1.20
N GLY A 580 -29.12 32.80 1.68
CA GLY A 580 -29.31 31.36 1.49
C GLY A 580 -30.73 30.90 1.85
N ALA A 581 -31.21 29.80 1.25
CA ALA A 581 -32.61 29.36 1.37
C ALA A 581 -33.07 29.16 2.83
N ALA A 582 -32.14 28.87 3.76
CA ALA A 582 -32.39 28.77 5.20
C ALA A 582 -32.58 30.15 5.86
N CYS A 583 -31.67 31.10 5.65
CA CYS A 583 -31.81 32.46 6.16
C CYS A 583 -33.03 33.16 5.54
N GLY A 584 -33.29 33.00 4.24
CA GLY A 584 -34.49 33.55 3.59
C GLY A 584 -35.80 32.96 4.16
N ARG A 585 -35.79 31.74 4.69
CA ARG A 585 -36.94 31.17 5.43
C ARG A 585 -37.09 31.77 6.82
N LEU A 586 -35.98 31.92 7.56
CA LEU A 586 -35.96 32.59 8.87
C LEU A 586 -36.45 34.04 8.74
N GLN A 587 -35.90 34.84 7.82
CA GLN A 587 -36.32 36.22 7.58
C GLN A 587 -37.83 36.34 7.30
N ARG A 588 -38.36 35.51 6.40
CA ARG A 588 -39.81 35.47 6.12
C ARG A 588 -40.64 35.08 7.33
N ALA A 589 -40.12 34.16 8.17
CA ALA A 589 -40.76 33.81 9.43
C ALA A 589 -40.80 35.00 10.39
N GLY A 590 -39.69 35.74 10.55
CA GLY A 590 -39.61 36.92 11.41
C GLY A 590 -40.52 38.07 10.96
N GLU A 591 -40.49 38.42 9.67
CA GLU A 591 -41.40 39.44 9.10
C GLU A 591 -42.88 39.04 9.24
N CYS A 592 -43.19 37.74 9.15
CA CYS A 592 -44.52 37.21 9.37
C CYS A 592 -44.92 37.30 10.86
N ILE A 593 -44.01 36.94 11.77
CA ILE A 593 -44.22 36.95 13.23
C ILE A 593 -44.46 38.38 13.75
N THR A 594 -43.66 39.35 13.33
CA THR A 594 -43.82 40.77 13.74
C THR A 594 -45.17 41.37 13.36
N ARG A 595 -45.84 40.81 12.35
CA ARG A 595 -47.18 41.23 11.89
C ARG A 595 -48.31 40.41 12.51
N CYS A 596 -48.02 39.40 13.32
CA CYS A 596 -49.03 38.51 13.87
C CYS A 596 -49.79 39.12 15.05
N LYS A 597 -51.12 39.03 15.01
CA LYS A 597 -52.04 39.54 16.04
C LYS A 597 -52.65 38.45 16.94
N ASN A 598 -52.43 37.18 16.61
CA ASN A 598 -52.96 36.06 17.39
C ASN A 598 -52.06 34.82 17.25
N VAL A 599 -52.31 33.83 18.10
CA VAL A 599 -51.44 32.67 18.22
C VAL A 599 -51.54 31.71 17.02
N ALA A 600 -52.67 31.69 16.32
CA ALA A 600 -52.84 30.90 15.10
C ALA A 600 -52.03 31.47 13.92
N CYS A 601 -51.92 32.80 13.83
CA CYS A 601 -50.99 33.48 12.91
C CYS A 601 -49.55 33.11 13.26
N PHE A 602 -49.20 33.19 14.54
CA PHE A 602 -47.85 32.91 15.01
C PHE A 602 -47.38 31.49 14.66
N ALA A 603 -48.19 30.47 14.97
CA ALA A 603 -47.87 29.07 14.65
C ALA A 603 -47.65 28.85 13.14
N ARG A 604 -48.37 29.60 12.30
CA ARG A 604 -48.24 29.55 10.83
C ARG A 604 -46.92 30.17 10.38
N CYS A 605 -46.54 31.30 10.95
CA CYS A 605 -45.28 31.99 10.64
C CYS A 605 -44.06 31.21 11.15
N TYR A 606 -44.12 30.62 12.35
CA TYR A 606 -43.05 29.75 12.88
C TYR A 606 -42.83 28.52 11.99
N GLY A 607 -43.88 28.02 11.34
CA GLY A 607 -43.82 26.95 10.35
C GLY A 607 -43.14 27.32 9.01
N LEU A 608 -42.76 28.59 8.80
CA LEU A 608 -41.97 29.04 7.65
C LEU A 608 -40.46 28.76 7.82
N ILE A 609 -40.00 28.59 9.07
CA ILE A 609 -38.59 28.30 9.39
C ILE A 609 -38.18 26.93 8.81
N GLY A 610 -39.05 25.93 8.97
CA GLY A 610 -38.82 24.60 8.42
C GLY A 610 -39.90 23.57 8.81
N PRO A 611 -39.89 22.39 8.17
CA PRO A 611 -40.84 21.31 8.45
C PRO A 611 -40.71 20.76 9.88
N ALA A 612 -39.51 20.80 10.47
CA ALA A 612 -39.28 20.37 11.86
C ALA A 612 -39.96 21.30 12.87
N GLN A 613 -39.81 22.61 12.71
CA GLN A 613 -40.44 23.66 13.53
C GLN A 613 -41.96 23.63 13.38
N ARG A 614 -42.45 23.43 12.16
CA ARG A 614 -43.87 23.20 11.89
C ARG A 614 -44.40 21.97 12.63
N LYS A 615 -43.68 20.85 12.59
CA LYS A 615 -44.05 19.60 13.27
C LYS A 615 -43.96 19.74 14.80
N ALA A 616 -42.98 20.46 15.33
CA ALA A 616 -42.84 20.77 16.75
C ALA A 616 -44.01 21.63 17.25
N MET A 617 -44.32 22.71 16.54
CA MET A 617 -45.46 23.58 16.85
C MET A 617 -46.77 22.81 16.79
N ASN A 618 -47.00 22.01 15.74
CA ASN A 618 -48.19 21.17 15.60
C ASN A 618 -48.30 20.05 16.66
N ARG A 619 -47.18 19.61 17.25
CA ARG A 619 -47.20 18.67 18.37
C ARG A 619 -47.52 19.38 19.68
N CYS A 620 -46.95 20.56 19.88
CA CYS A 620 -47.22 21.37 21.06
C CYS A 620 -48.70 21.79 21.10
N THR A 621 -49.23 22.38 20.02
CA THR A 621 -50.62 22.86 19.95
C THR A 621 -51.67 21.75 20.01
N ARG A 622 -51.27 20.49 19.79
CA ARG A 622 -52.12 19.30 20.01
C ARG A 622 -52.18 18.86 21.46
N ARG A 623 -51.16 19.17 22.26
CA ARG A 623 -51.04 18.74 23.67
C ARG A 623 -51.36 19.87 24.65
N LEU A 624 -51.08 21.12 24.26
CA LEU A 624 -51.25 22.33 25.04
C LEU A 624 -52.04 23.36 24.22
N ASN A 625 -52.58 24.38 24.88
CA ASN A 625 -53.19 25.48 24.14
C ASN A 625 -52.11 26.28 23.39
N ALA A 626 -52.51 26.94 22.31
CA ALA A 626 -51.56 27.65 21.46
C ALA A 626 -50.77 28.74 22.20
N ALA A 627 -51.41 29.45 23.15
CA ALA A 627 -50.77 30.53 23.91
C ALA A 627 -49.62 30.03 24.80
N LEU A 628 -49.79 28.88 25.46
CA LEU A 628 -48.75 28.22 26.26
C LEU A 628 -47.58 27.74 25.38
N CYS A 629 -47.87 27.26 24.17
CA CYS A 629 -46.82 26.90 23.22
C CYS A 629 -46.03 28.10 22.72
N ALA A 630 -46.69 29.24 22.49
CA ALA A 630 -46.04 30.48 22.07
C ALA A 630 -45.18 31.08 23.19
N SER A 631 -45.59 30.97 24.46
CA SER A 631 -44.77 31.41 25.60
C SER A 631 -43.59 30.47 25.91
N ALA A 632 -43.64 29.23 25.43
CA ALA A 632 -42.57 28.24 25.60
C ALA A 632 -41.53 28.26 24.46
N VAL A 633 -41.78 29.04 23.39
CA VAL A 633 -40.74 29.33 22.41
C VAL A 633 -39.76 30.29 23.07
N ASP A 634 -38.49 29.91 23.09
CA ASP A 634 -37.40 30.80 23.50
C ASP A 634 -37.28 31.92 22.47
N TRP A 635 -37.90 33.05 22.79
CA TRP A 635 -37.97 34.22 21.93
C TRP A 635 -36.60 34.86 21.74
N ASP A 636 -35.74 34.75 22.74
CA ASP A 636 -34.38 35.22 22.67
C ASP A 636 -33.61 34.34 21.69
N ALA A 637 -33.76 33.00 21.73
CA ALA A 637 -33.16 32.10 20.74
C ALA A 637 -33.68 32.31 19.30
N LEU A 638 -34.95 32.66 19.12
CA LEU A 638 -35.53 32.94 17.80
C LEU A 638 -35.11 34.31 17.26
N ALA A 639 -35.05 35.33 18.14
CA ALA A 639 -34.51 36.64 17.83
C ALA A 639 -33.00 36.53 17.52
N LEU A 640 -32.25 35.71 18.26
CA LEU A 640 -30.88 35.32 17.95
C LEU A 640 -30.80 34.64 16.59
N GLY A 641 -31.70 33.71 16.25
CA GLY A 641 -31.71 33.06 14.91
C GLY A 641 -32.14 33.97 13.76
N LEU A 642 -32.83 35.09 14.04
CA LEU A 642 -33.21 36.12 13.07
C LEU A 642 -32.14 37.21 12.91
N ALA A 643 -31.45 37.55 14.00
CA ALA A 643 -30.28 38.43 14.03
C ALA A 643 -29.06 37.73 13.43
N ALA A 644 -28.84 36.46 13.75
CA ALA A 644 -27.81 35.58 13.21
C ALA A 644 -28.11 35.07 11.78
N CYS A 645 -28.88 35.82 10.98
CA CYS A 645 -28.85 35.72 9.52
C CYS A 645 -27.55 36.33 8.95
N VAL A 646 -26.47 36.03 9.66
CA VAL A 646 -25.08 36.40 9.46
C VAL A 646 -24.53 35.22 8.69
N GLU A 647 -24.46 35.37 7.38
CA GLU A 647 -23.80 34.36 6.57
C GLU A 647 -22.31 34.73 6.56
N PRO A 648 -21.42 33.93 7.18
CA PRO A 648 -19.99 34.09 6.92
C PRO A 648 -19.79 33.96 5.42
N VAL A 649 -19.06 34.91 4.86
CA VAL A 649 -18.75 34.96 3.45
C VAL A 649 -17.70 33.89 3.19
N ALA A 650 -18.08 32.79 2.55
CA ALA A 650 -17.09 31.83 2.08
C ALA A 650 -16.26 32.43 0.94
N ASP A 651 -15.00 32.03 0.81
CA ASP A 651 -14.05 32.55 -0.18
C ASP A 651 -14.54 32.46 -1.64
N ASP A 652 -15.39 31.49 -1.93
CA ASP A 652 -15.95 31.15 -3.25
C ASP A 652 -17.46 31.42 -3.36
N SER A 653 -18.03 32.19 -2.43
CA SER A 653 -19.45 32.54 -2.46
C SER A 653 -19.76 33.65 -3.47
N ASP A 654 -20.99 33.65 -4.02
CA ASP A 654 -21.52 34.77 -4.84
C ASP A 654 -21.43 36.12 -4.09
N THR A 655 -21.49 36.10 -2.76
CA THR A 655 -21.27 37.29 -1.93
C THR A 655 -19.83 37.80 -2.02
N ALA A 656 -18.84 36.92 -1.89
CA ALA A 656 -17.42 37.26 -2.03
C ALA A 656 -17.13 37.81 -3.42
N GLU A 657 -17.62 37.14 -4.46
CA GLU A 657 -17.45 37.55 -5.86
C GLU A 657 -18.05 38.94 -6.11
N ARG A 658 -19.30 39.18 -5.67
CA ARG A 658 -19.96 40.48 -5.84
C ARG A 658 -19.30 41.59 -5.05
N LEU A 659 -18.84 41.29 -3.83
CA LEU A 659 -18.10 42.26 -3.02
C LEU A 659 -16.77 42.63 -3.69
N ALA A 660 -16.02 41.64 -4.15
CA ALA A 660 -14.77 41.86 -4.88
C ALA A 660 -15.02 42.64 -6.18
N ALA A 661 -16.04 42.28 -6.95
CA ALA A 661 -16.44 43.02 -8.15
C ALA A 661 -16.84 44.47 -7.83
N ARG A 662 -17.53 44.70 -6.70
CA ARG A 662 -17.89 46.04 -6.24
C ARG A 662 -16.65 46.86 -5.89
N LEU A 663 -15.70 46.30 -5.14
CA LEU A 663 -14.42 46.93 -4.80
C LEU A 663 -13.58 47.22 -6.06
N ALA A 664 -13.45 46.25 -6.96
CA ALA A 664 -12.76 46.39 -8.24
C ALA A 664 -13.38 47.48 -9.13
N SER A 665 -14.72 47.54 -9.22
CA SER A 665 -15.43 48.58 -9.97
C SER A 665 -15.18 49.98 -9.40
N ALA A 666 -15.02 50.08 -8.07
CA ALA A 666 -14.65 51.31 -7.38
C ALA A 666 -13.12 51.54 -7.34
N ARG A 667 -12.33 50.64 -7.93
CA ARG A 667 -10.85 50.62 -7.92
C ARG A 667 -10.27 50.70 -6.51
N VAL A 668 -10.91 50.03 -5.55
CA VAL A 668 -10.50 50.01 -4.15
C VAL A 668 -9.76 48.72 -3.84
N ARG A 669 -8.55 48.87 -3.30
CA ARG A 669 -7.75 47.77 -2.78
C ARG A 669 -8.06 47.57 -1.28
N PRO A 670 -8.57 46.40 -0.87
CA PRO A 670 -8.83 46.13 0.54
C PRO A 670 -7.58 45.61 1.27
N PHE A 671 -7.35 46.07 2.49
CA PHE A 671 -6.46 45.45 3.45
C PHE A 671 -7.29 44.99 4.63
N PHE A 672 -7.07 43.76 5.07
CA PHE A 672 -7.80 43.14 6.17
C PHE A 672 -6.83 42.94 7.32
N LEU A 673 -7.07 43.62 8.45
CA LEU A 673 -6.35 43.40 9.69
C LEU A 673 -7.25 42.55 10.57
N VAL A 674 -6.93 41.26 10.63
CA VAL A 674 -7.75 40.23 11.28
C VAL A 674 -6.91 39.50 12.31
N PRO A 675 -7.51 38.86 13.32
CA PRO A 675 -6.78 38.15 14.35
C PRO A 675 -5.99 36.98 13.78
N ALA A 676 -4.80 36.70 14.33
CA ALA A 676 -4.05 35.50 14.00
C ALA A 676 -4.83 34.26 14.49
N VAL A 677 -5.15 33.36 13.57
CA VAL A 677 -5.89 32.13 13.90
C VAL A 677 -4.99 31.19 14.68
N ASP A 678 -5.46 30.65 15.81
CA ASP A 678 -4.86 29.46 16.39
C ASP A 678 -5.08 28.27 15.43
N GLN A 679 -4.06 27.93 14.67
CA GLN A 679 -4.08 26.84 13.70
C GLN A 679 -4.48 25.48 14.32
N THR A 680 -4.37 25.33 15.66
CA THR A 680 -4.81 24.11 16.36
C THR A 680 -6.33 23.97 16.47
N ALA A 681 -7.09 25.07 16.35
CA ALA A 681 -8.55 25.07 16.41
C ALA A 681 -9.23 24.79 15.07
N GLY A 682 -8.48 24.70 13.96
CA GLY A 682 -8.99 24.30 12.64
C GLY A 682 -10.03 25.26 12.02
N ARG A 683 -10.18 26.47 12.56
CA ARG A 683 -11.15 27.47 12.09
C ARG A 683 -10.45 28.45 11.13
N ALA A 684 -10.49 28.18 9.83
CA ALA A 684 -10.00 29.14 8.84
C ALA A 684 -10.83 30.43 8.92
N ILE A 685 -10.18 31.61 8.88
CA ILE A 685 -10.89 32.88 8.68
C ILE A 685 -11.51 32.84 7.28
N LEU A 686 -12.83 32.89 7.21
CA LEU A 686 -13.55 32.74 5.95
C LEU A 686 -13.73 34.10 5.26
N GLY A 687 -13.55 34.12 3.93
CA GLY A 687 -13.97 35.22 3.05
C GLY A 687 -12.94 36.32 2.85
N HIS A 688 -12.15 36.63 3.88
CA HIS A 688 -11.12 37.68 3.80
C HIS A 688 -10.07 37.39 2.73
N HIS A 689 -9.53 36.15 2.71
CA HIS A 689 -8.53 35.75 1.72
C HIS A 689 -9.13 35.67 0.31
N GLY A 690 -10.34 35.13 0.16
CA GLY A 690 -11.04 35.08 -1.12
C GLY A 690 -11.26 36.48 -1.71
N VAL A 691 -11.82 37.39 -0.92
CA VAL A 691 -12.06 38.79 -1.36
C VAL A 691 -10.75 39.54 -1.57
N ALA A 692 -9.76 39.39 -0.70
CA ALA A 692 -8.43 39.99 -0.89
C ALA A 692 -7.82 39.54 -2.22
N ARG A 693 -7.80 38.23 -2.51
CA ARG A 693 -7.27 37.69 -3.76
C ARG A 693 -8.01 38.24 -4.99
N MET A 694 -9.34 38.24 -4.96
CA MET A 694 -10.16 38.71 -6.10
C MET A 694 -10.07 40.24 -6.30
N ALA A 695 -9.94 41.01 -5.23
CA ALA A 695 -9.85 42.48 -5.27
C ALA A 695 -8.39 42.99 -5.22
N GLN A 696 -7.40 42.12 -5.39
CA GLN A 696 -5.96 42.43 -5.34
C GLN A 696 -5.54 43.17 -4.06
N GLY A 697 -6.14 42.79 -2.95
CA GLY A 697 -5.89 43.24 -1.59
C GLY A 697 -4.92 42.34 -0.83
N ARG A 698 -4.88 42.52 0.49
CA ARG A 698 -4.01 41.74 1.39
C ARG A 698 -4.66 41.49 2.75
N VAL A 699 -4.39 40.33 3.32
CA VAL A 699 -4.73 40.01 4.71
C VAL A 699 -3.47 40.11 5.55
N LEU A 700 -3.56 40.78 6.70
CA LEU A 700 -2.52 40.88 7.71
C LEU A 700 -3.09 40.34 9.01
N GLU A 701 -2.47 39.29 9.51
CA GLU A 701 -2.84 38.68 10.78
C GLU A 701 -2.18 39.43 11.94
N VAL A 702 -2.96 39.71 12.97
CA VAL A 702 -2.55 40.46 14.15
C VAL A 702 -2.88 39.63 15.39
N PRO A 703 -1.92 39.37 16.30
CA PRO A 703 -2.23 38.73 17.59
C PRO A 703 -3.37 39.43 18.33
N GLN A 704 -4.29 38.65 18.91
CA GLN A 704 -5.30 39.17 19.85
C GLN A 704 -4.64 39.43 21.20
N ASP A 705 -4.00 40.58 21.32
CA ASP A 705 -3.49 41.10 22.57
C ASP A 705 -4.24 42.41 22.85
N GLY A 706 -5.40 42.29 23.50
CA GLY A 706 -6.42 43.34 23.60
C GLY A 706 -5.94 44.65 24.24
N GLU A 707 -4.75 44.70 24.85
CA GLU A 707 -4.21 45.93 25.45
C GLU A 707 -2.98 46.50 24.72
N ASP A 708 -2.28 45.72 23.89
CA ASP A 708 -1.07 46.16 23.20
C ASP A 708 -1.39 46.74 21.81
N PRO A 709 -1.17 48.04 21.55
CA PRO A 709 -1.30 48.61 20.21
C PRO A 709 -0.20 48.15 19.24
N ALA A 710 0.94 47.64 19.73
CA ALA A 710 2.11 47.39 18.91
C ALA A 710 1.88 46.45 17.72
N PRO A 711 1.10 45.35 17.82
CA PRO A 711 0.77 44.50 16.69
C PRO A 711 0.01 45.24 15.57
N TYR A 712 -1.03 46.00 15.92
CA TYR A 712 -1.79 46.82 14.96
C TYR A 712 -0.92 47.93 14.37
N VAL A 713 -0.09 48.58 15.19
CA VAL A 713 0.89 49.58 14.72
C VAL A 713 1.84 48.97 13.70
N ARG A 714 2.41 47.78 13.96
CA ARG A 714 3.31 47.11 13.01
C ARG A 714 2.61 46.79 11.69
N ALA A 715 1.39 46.25 11.74
CA ALA A 715 0.61 45.94 10.53
C ALA A 715 0.30 47.21 9.72
N LEU A 716 -0.14 48.28 10.37
CA LEU A 716 -0.42 49.56 9.72
C LEU A 716 0.85 50.25 9.19
N VAL A 717 1.98 50.15 9.90
CA VAL A 717 3.29 50.63 9.42
C VAL A 717 3.71 49.88 8.17
N ASP A 718 3.51 48.56 8.11
CA ASP A 718 3.82 47.76 6.93
C ASP A 718 2.95 48.18 5.73
N ILE A 719 1.65 48.39 5.94
CA ILE A 719 0.75 48.92 4.90
C ILE A 719 1.19 50.32 4.46
N ALA A 720 1.52 51.20 5.40
CA ALA A 720 2.01 52.54 5.08
C ALA A 720 3.31 52.51 4.29
N ASP A 721 4.24 51.61 4.67
CA ASP A 721 5.51 51.38 3.98
C ASP A 721 5.31 50.87 2.57
N GLN A 722 4.47 49.83 2.40
CA GLN A 722 4.05 49.32 1.11
C GLN A 722 3.50 50.44 0.23
N LEU A 723 2.46 51.11 0.70
CA LEU A 723 1.82 52.19 -0.04
C LEU A 723 2.82 53.31 -0.39
N SER A 724 3.69 53.70 0.54
CA SER A 724 4.66 54.78 0.28
C SER A 724 5.76 54.41 -0.72
N LYS A 725 6.24 53.15 -0.70
CA LYS A 725 7.44 52.71 -1.45
C LYS A 725 7.15 51.90 -2.70
N GLN A 726 5.89 51.57 -2.97
CA GLN A 726 5.49 50.89 -4.18
C GLN A 726 5.81 51.74 -5.43
N TYR A 727 6.22 51.10 -6.52
CA TYR A 727 6.41 51.73 -7.83
C TYR A 727 5.17 51.47 -8.69
N VAL A 728 4.77 52.43 -9.54
CA VAL A 728 3.68 52.21 -10.50
C VAL A 728 4.23 52.24 -11.91
N LEU A 729 3.99 51.19 -12.68
CA LEU A 729 4.42 51.09 -14.07
C LEU A 729 3.19 50.95 -14.96
N ARG A 730 3.22 51.52 -16.15
CA ARG A 730 2.27 51.18 -17.22
C ARG A 730 3.01 50.64 -18.41
N PHE A 731 2.41 49.68 -19.06
CA PHE A 731 2.87 49.20 -20.34
C PHE A 731 1.68 48.88 -21.24
N ARG A 732 1.90 48.93 -22.56
CA ARG A 732 0.94 48.42 -23.51
C ARG A 732 1.31 46.97 -23.81
N PRO A 733 0.46 45.97 -23.50
CA PRO A 733 0.73 44.62 -23.92
C PRO A 733 0.83 44.60 -25.44
N ALA A 734 1.87 43.94 -25.93
CA ALA A 734 1.96 43.42 -27.28
C ALA A 734 0.59 42.99 -27.83
N ASP A 735 0.21 43.42 -29.04
CA ASP A 735 -0.83 42.68 -29.75
C ASP A 735 -0.31 41.27 -30.00
N ALA A 736 -0.87 40.27 -29.32
CA ALA A 736 -0.49 38.88 -29.48
C ALA A 736 -0.61 38.45 -30.96
N ALA A 737 -1.60 38.99 -31.67
CA ALA A 737 -1.80 38.77 -33.10
C ALA A 737 -0.75 39.46 -34.01
N ALA A 738 -0.17 40.58 -33.57
CA ALA A 738 0.84 41.30 -34.35
C ALA A 738 2.26 40.74 -34.16
N ARG A 739 2.48 39.85 -33.19
CA ARG A 739 3.78 39.18 -32.95
C ARG A 739 3.81 37.71 -33.38
N ALA A 740 2.65 37.07 -33.53
CA ALA A 740 2.52 35.73 -34.12
C ALA A 740 2.55 35.75 -35.67
N ALA A 741 2.37 36.93 -36.28
CA ALA A 741 2.57 37.21 -37.70
C ALA A 741 3.97 37.76 -37.95
#